data_AF-A0A4R0RB25-F1
#
_entry.id   AF-A0A4R0RB25-F1
#
_cell.length_a   1.000
_cell.length_b   1.000
_cell.length_c   1.000
_cell.angle_alpha   90.00
_cell.angle_beta   90.00
_cell.angle_gamma   90.00
#
_symmetry.space_group_name_H-M   'P 1'
#
loop_
_entity.id
_entity.type
_entity.pdbx_description
1 polymer ?
#
loop_
_entity_poly.entity_id
_entity_poly.type
_entity_poly.pdbx_seq_one_letter_code
_entity_poly.pdbx_strand_id
1 'polypeptide(L)'
;MSSSPAASRILRIHTTVVTSLFFSLDNERLYTGDASGVVSIAATRSFRPLAKWKAHEDGVLGAEEWITTSRGQLRQNAATVKKRIITHGRDNKLYIWDLPNDTTQELREAAMQPQLPTPELAHTLEVNALNYCRFSLLSTGFEDDQALIAVPNLVESSQADIWCLPSLTRLHAAIGKHDHNATYTKVADGRGLNALGIIMSLHLFVHEESPPASPDSPLEPSASTSRSPTQLRLLCGYENGSVTLWCFDGVGTGGESWSGALKGKDSEKSNWKGRTSVEGVGWTGLWSVKLHVESIMAMSVSRDNSFALTVSADHLVGRYELVEPEKPDDSHQAHTTFRTKHPGSGSVAIRDDGKVCAIGGWDGKVRLYSTKTFKSLGTLDLHKQNTQTLAFAHPVAAITSDFTQENRSGDTSEDEDEDMTAIMHFAAIIAASVALAAHWQGANAIGPHIGAQHVNLQRLLQNDPSSATPKVLAAQATSFPQYNFTQPLDHFTNTGHTFQQRYWLSTRHFNPNSTSPVPVIVLDGGETDGTDRLPYLDTGIVDILTEATGGIGVVLEHRWLNNDQAAADSANFISSVKFPGIDKDLTAPNTPWIYYGGSYAGARSAHMRVLYPKIVFGAIASSGVTYANIKDWQYYDIIRRFADQDCMKQVQTTIEEVDALLAKKGQARDVIRQTFGLGNLTHDEDFGSTLSSPLGGWQNTNWDPAVNSLGFQNFCNALGKPNNTQVELAKGIKVNSAVIAYATYINRTLSSRCTPPSTQDDCFGTFDPTAYQATDLSQTWRLWTFQYCTQWGFFSVAPPNNVPTIISRLITLDYAKLICEFAFPPGQHFKVPALPDIEAVNKLGGMNIAADRLAIVDGQADPWRPNTAHADNAHPRPDTTLRPFKLISGAVHHWDENGLANRTAEPPTISAIHQQEVQFVKAWLKDFKKPKP
;
A
#
# COMPACT_ATOMS: atom_id res chain seq x y z
N MET A 1 8.12 -35.32 -10.13
CA MET A 1 7.20 -34.35 -9.49
C MET A 1 6.44 -33.67 -10.61
N SER A 2 5.12 -33.78 -10.66
CA SER A 2 4.33 -33.10 -11.69
C SER A 2 4.49 -31.59 -11.51
N SER A 3 4.81 -30.87 -12.57
CA SER A 3 4.81 -29.40 -12.59
C SER A 3 3.46 -28.88 -12.10
N SER A 4 3.45 -27.83 -11.26
CA SER A 4 2.21 -27.18 -10.84
C SER A 4 1.41 -26.75 -12.08
N PRO A 5 0.08 -26.94 -12.09
CA PRO A 5 -0.75 -26.53 -13.21
C PRO A 5 -0.66 -25.02 -13.39
N ALA A 6 -0.57 -24.58 -14.65
CA ALA A 6 -0.58 -23.16 -14.99
C ALA A 6 -1.94 -22.53 -14.62
N ALA A 7 -1.93 -21.27 -14.19
CA ALA A 7 -3.15 -20.51 -13.97
C ALA A 7 -3.95 -20.40 -15.27
N SER A 8 -5.24 -20.72 -15.24
CA SER A 8 -6.12 -20.58 -16.40
C SER A 8 -6.32 -19.11 -16.80
N ARG A 9 -6.36 -18.22 -15.81
CA ARG A 9 -6.50 -16.77 -15.93
C ARG A 9 -5.83 -16.06 -14.76
N ILE A 10 -5.36 -14.84 -15.00
CA ILE A 10 -4.85 -13.93 -13.96
C ILE A 10 -5.71 -12.67 -14.01
N LEU A 11 -6.46 -12.41 -12.93
CA LEU A 11 -7.36 -11.27 -12.82
C LEU A 11 -6.61 -10.08 -12.25
N ARG A 12 -6.51 -9.00 -13.01
CA ARG A 12 -5.84 -7.75 -12.59
C ARG A 12 -6.86 -6.65 -12.30
N ILE A 13 -7.89 -7.01 -11.53
CA ILE A 13 -9.01 -6.13 -11.18
C ILE A 13 -8.56 -5.06 -10.16
N HIS A 14 -7.67 -5.44 -9.23
CA HIS A 14 -7.14 -4.57 -8.18
C HIS A 14 -5.67 -4.21 -8.44
N THR A 15 -5.29 -3.00 -8.00
CA THR A 15 -3.91 -2.47 -8.07
C THR A 15 -3.16 -2.70 -6.75
N THR A 16 -3.88 -2.89 -5.65
CA THR A 16 -3.33 -3.28 -4.34
C THR A 16 -3.65 -4.74 -4.00
N VAL A 17 -3.07 -5.23 -2.91
CA VAL A 17 -3.25 -6.61 -2.44
C VAL A 17 -4.72 -6.91 -2.21
N VAL A 18 -5.23 -7.99 -2.81
CA VAL A 18 -6.59 -8.47 -2.60
C VAL A 18 -6.68 -9.09 -1.22
N THR A 19 -7.60 -8.59 -0.40
CA THR A 19 -7.79 -8.98 1.00
C THR A 19 -9.10 -9.73 1.21
N SER A 20 -10.06 -9.59 0.30
CA SER A 20 -11.34 -10.31 0.35
C SER A 20 -11.74 -10.88 -1.01
N LEU A 21 -12.27 -12.11 -0.99
CA LEU A 21 -12.79 -12.83 -2.15
C LEU A 21 -14.09 -13.52 -1.78
N PHE A 22 -15.08 -13.46 -2.65
CA PHE A 22 -16.33 -14.20 -2.52
C PHE A 22 -16.94 -14.49 -3.90
N PHE A 23 -17.32 -15.73 -4.16
CA PHE A 23 -18.08 -16.10 -5.36
C PHE A 23 -19.57 -15.98 -5.04
N SER A 24 -20.37 -15.43 -5.96
CA SER A 24 -21.83 -15.52 -5.84
C SER A 24 -22.27 -16.99 -5.84
N LEU A 25 -23.40 -17.28 -5.20
CA LEU A 25 -23.94 -18.65 -5.12
C LEU A 25 -24.20 -19.29 -6.50
N ASP A 26 -24.56 -18.46 -7.49
CA ASP A 26 -24.75 -18.86 -8.89
C ASP A 26 -23.42 -19.01 -9.68
N ASN A 27 -22.28 -18.69 -9.06
CA ASN A 27 -20.95 -18.54 -9.66
C ASN A 27 -20.88 -17.54 -10.82
N GLU A 28 -21.87 -16.68 -11.06
CA GLU A 28 -21.82 -15.72 -12.16
C GLU A 28 -20.98 -14.48 -11.82
N ARG A 29 -20.75 -14.20 -10.54
CA ARG A 29 -20.02 -13.03 -10.04
C ARG A 29 -18.90 -13.42 -9.09
N LEU A 30 -17.80 -12.69 -9.20
CA LEU A 30 -16.70 -12.69 -8.26
C LEU A 30 -16.63 -11.31 -7.60
N TYR A 31 -16.85 -11.31 -6.29
CA TYR A 31 -16.69 -10.14 -5.42
C TYR A 31 -15.27 -10.12 -4.88
N THR A 32 -14.62 -8.97 -5.03
CA THR A 32 -13.22 -8.78 -4.69
C THR A 32 -13.06 -7.46 -3.94
N GLY A 33 -12.27 -7.47 -2.87
CA GLY A 33 -11.95 -6.29 -2.07
C GLY A 33 -10.45 -6.21 -1.82
N ASP A 34 -9.88 -5.01 -1.81
CA ASP A 34 -8.45 -4.82 -1.64
C ASP A 34 -8.03 -4.00 -0.42
N ALA A 35 -6.72 -4.01 -0.15
CA ALA A 35 -6.09 -3.31 0.96
C ALA A 35 -6.20 -1.77 0.88
N SER A 36 -6.65 -1.22 -0.25
CA SER A 36 -6.93 0.21 -0.40
C SER A 36 -8.40 0.56 -0.20
N GLY A 37 -9.28 -0.40 0.13
CA GLY A 37 -10.71 -0.12 0.34
C GLY A 37 -11.55 -0.11 -0.94
N VAL A 38 -10.99 -0.55 -2.07
CA VAL A 38 -11.74 -0.67 -3.34
C VAL A 38 -12.41 -2.04 -3.40
N VAL A 39 -13.68 -2.04 -3.80
CA VAL A 39 -14.47 -3.25 -4.05
C VAL A 39 -14.81 -3.32 -5.54
N SER A 40 -14.73 -4.53 -6.09
CA SER A 40 -15.13 -4.80 -7.46
C SER A 40 -15.94 -6.08 -7.57
N ILE A 41 -16.96 -6.03 -8.43
CA ILE A 41 -17.76 -7.17 -8.85
C ILE A 41 -17.33 -7.48 -10.27
N ALA A 42 -16.90 -8.69 -10.56
CA ALA A 42 -16.54 -9.12 -11.91
C ALA A 42 -17.38 -10.32 -12.35
N ALA A 43 -17.75 -10.37 -13.63
CA ALA A 43 -18.41 -11.55 -14.18
C ALA A 43 -17.40 -12.70 -14.28
N THR A 44 -17.74 -13.89 -13.79
CA THR A 44 -16.82 -15.05 -13.80
C THR A 44 -16.62 -15.65 -15.20
N ARG A 45 -17.55 -15.42 -16.13
CA ARG A 45 -17.46 -15.91 -17.52
C ARG A 45 -16.49 -15.08 -18.37
N SER A 46 -16.60 -13.76 -18.29
CA SER A 46 -15.78 -12.82 -19.06
C SER A 46 -14.57 -12.30 -18.29
N PHE A 47 -14.58 -12.44 -16.97
CA PHE A 47 -13.62 -11.87 -16.03
C PHE A 47 -13.49 -10.35 -16.11
N ARG A 48 -14.51 -9.67 -16.65
CA ARG A 48 -14.58 -8.21 -16.72
C ARG A 48 -15.30 -7.66 -15.48
N PRO A 49 -14.82 -6.54 -14.91
CA PRO A 49 -15.54 -5.81 -13.89
C PRO A 49 -16.93 -5.39 -14.40
N LEU A 50 -17.95 -5.68 -13.59
CA LEU A 50 -19.33 -5.20 -13.71
C LEU A 50 -19.54 -3.93 -12.89
N ALA A 51 -18.85 -3.82 -11.75
CA ALA A 51 -18.84 -2.63 -10.91
C ALA A 51 -17.47 -2.52 -10.22
N LYS A 52 -16.99 -1.30 -10.00
CA LYS A 52 -15.77 -1.04 -9.24
C LYS A 52 -15.83 0.34 -8.60
N TRP A 53 -15.74 0.41 -7.28
CA TRP A 53 -15.84 1.66 -6.54
C TRP A 53 -14.98 1.62 -5.27
N LYS A 54 -14.62 2.81 -4.77
CA LYS A 54 -13.98 2.99 -3.47
C LYS A 54 -15.07 2.85 -2.40
N ALA A 55 -15.19 1.67 -1.81
CA ALA A 55 -16.22 1.38 -0.82
C ALA A 55 -15.79 1.87 0.58
N HIS A 56 -14.50 1.76 0.92
CA HIS A 56 -13.94 2.08 2.22
C HIS A 56 -12.71 2.96 2.11
N GLU A 57 -12.41 3.74 3.15
CA GLU A 57 -11.20 4.60 3.19
C GLU A 57 -9.91 3.79 3.45
N ASP A 58 -10.05 2.64 4.12
CA ASP A 58 -8.97 1.70 4.45
C ASP A 58 -9.31 0.28 3.93
N GLY A 59 -8.41 -0.68 4.07
CA GLY A 59 -8.48 -2.01 3.47
C GLY A 59 -9.76 -2.79 3.79
N VAL A 60 -10.30 -3.48 2.77
CA VAL A 60 -11.51 -4.30 2.88
C VAL A 60 -11.21 -5.59 3.66
N LEU A 61 -11.94 -5.85 4.74
CA LEU A 61 -11.89 -7.10 5.51
C LEU A 61 -12.82 -8.16 4.91
N GLY A 62 -14.01 -7.77 4.45
CA GLY A 62 -15.03 -8.67 3.92
C GLY A 62 -15.87 -8.02 2.83
N ALA A 63 -16.18 -8.75 1.76
CA ALA A 63 -17.20 -8.39 0.78
C ALA A 63 -18.04 -9.64 0.44
N GLU A 64 -19.36 -9.56 0.59
CA GLU A 64 -20.27 -10.71 0.42
C GLU A 64 -21.61 -10.28 -0.21
N GLU A 65 -22.19 -11.15 -1.04
CA GLU A 65 -23.51 -10.93 -1.65
C GLU A 65 -24.63 -11.29 -0.66
N TRP A 66 -25.66 -10.45 -0.59
CA TRP A 66 -26.87 -10.70 0.18
C TRP A 66 -28.08 -10.64 -0.76
N ILE A 67 -28.76 -11.78 -0.96
CA ILE A 67 -29.92 -11.91 -1.84
C ILE A 67 -31.19 -12.06 -1.01
N THR A 68 -32.22 -11.27 -1.30
CA THR A 68 -33.54 -11.41 -0.69
C THR A 68 -34.63 -11.53 -1.77
N THR A 69 -35.72 -12.22 -1.45
CA THR A 69 -36.84 -12.43 -2.40
C THR A 69 -38.14 -11.96 -1.76
N SER A 70 -38.84 -11.01 -2.39
CA SER A 70 -40.15 -10.59 -1.91
C SER A 70 -41.27 -11.25 -2.74
N ARG A 71 -42.19 -11.98 -2.10
CA ARG A 71 -43.46 -12.38 -2.73
C ARG A 71 -44.47 -11.24 -2.63
N GLY A 72 -44.81 -10.62 -3.75
CA GLY A 72 -45.90 -9.64 -3.80
C GLY A 72 -47.24 -10.26 -3.40
N GLN A 73 -48.04 -9.54 -2.61
CA GLN A 73 -49.35 -9.97 -2.09
C GLN A 73 -50.47 -10.16 -3.14
N LEU A 74 -50.17 -10.08 -4.44
CA LEU A 74 -51.15 -10.30 -5.51
C LEU A 74 -50.73 -11.53 -6.31
N ARG A 75 -51.58 -12.57 -6.28
CA ARG A 75 -51.48 -13.80 -7.06
C ARG A 75 -51.49 -13.46 -8.56
N GLN A 76 -50.33 -13.10 -9.14
CA GLN A 76 -49.97 -13.30 -10.57
C GLN A 76 -48.63 -12.69 -11.03
N ASN A 77 -47.83 -11.99 -10.20
CA ASN A 77 -46.56 -11.40 -10.66
C ASN A 77 -45.31 -12.06 -10.03
N ALA A 78 -44.27 -12.22 -10.86
CA ALA A 78 -43.00 -12.88 -10.58
C ALA A 78 -42.34 -12.41 -9.26
N ALA A 79 -41.72 -13.35 -8.53
CA ALA A 79 -40.93 -13.04 -7.35
C ALA A 79 -39.83 -12.01 -7.71
N THR A 80 -39.80 -10.87 -7.03
CA THR A 80 -38.76 -9.87 -7.23
C THR A 80 -37.57 -10.23 -6.34
N VAL A 81 -36.46 -10.60 -6.95
CA VAL A 81 -35.19 -10.88 -6.26
C VAL A 81 -34.44 -9.56 -6.12
N LYS A 82 -34.17 -9.13 -4.89
CA LYS A 82 -33.34 -7.96 -4.61
C LYS A 82 -31.92 -8.43 -4.25
N LYS A 83 -30.91 -7.86 -4.90
CA LYS A 83 -29.51 -8.18 -4.65
C LYS A 83 -28.84 -7.00 -3.96
N ARG A 84 -28.12 -7.29 -2.88
CA ARG A 84 -27.31 -6.34 -2.13
C ARG A 84 -25.90 -6.87 -1.98
N ILE A 85 -24.95 -6.00 -1.69
CA ILE A 85 -23.60 -6.37 -1.29
C ILE A 85 -23.31 -5.75 0.08
N ILE A 86 -22.68 -6.53 0.96
CA ILE A 86 -22.21 -6.08 2.26
C ILE A 86 -20.69 -5.98 2.20
N THR A 87 -20.14 -4.83 2.55
CA THR A 87 -18.69 -4.58 2.58
C THR A 87 -18.27 -4.10 3.97
N HIS A 88 -17.16 -4.61 4.50
CA HIS A 88 -16.60 -4.25 5.80
C HIS A 88 -15.15 -3.83 5.61
N GLY A 89 -14.79 -2.64 6.09
CA GLY A 89 -13.46 -2.06 5.96
C GLY A 89 -12.78 -1.82 7.31
N ARG A 90 -11.47 -1.62 7.25
CA ARG A 90 -10.64 -1.21 8.40
C ARG A 90 -10.90 0.22 8.88
N ASP A 91 -11.76 0.95 8.19
CA ASP A 91 -12.25 2.28 8.54
C ASP A 91 -13.36 2.26 9.61
N ASN A 92 -13.54 1.12 10.30
CA ASN A 92 -14.56 0.88 11.33
C ASN A 92 -16.01 0.97 10.80
N LYS A 93 -16.19 0.71 9.50
CA LYS A 93 -17.50 0.81 8.85
C LYS A 93 -17.88 -0.45 8.11
N LEU A 94 -19.17 -0.72 8.12
CA LEU A 94 -19.83 -1.73 7.33
C LEU A 94 -20.92 -1.08 6.49
N TYR A 95 -20.84 -1.26 5.17
CA TYR A 95 -21.75 -0.67 4.21
C TYR A 95 -22.61 -1.75 3.55
N ILE A 96 -23.88 -1.42 3.33
CA ILE A 96 -24.82 -2.25 2.57
C ILE A 96 -25.18 -1.47 1.32
N TRP A 97 -24.94 -2.07 0.16
CA TRP A 97 -25.17 -1.44 -1.13
C TRP A 97 -26.25 -2.19 -1.91
N ASP A 98 -27.19 -1.47 -2.50
CA ASP A 98 -28.21 -2.00 -3.39
C ASP A 98 -27.63 -2.14 -4.81
N LEU A 99 -27.78 -3.33 -5.41
CA LEU A 99 -27.43 -3.56 -6.81
C LEU A 99 -28.66 -3.33 -7.70
N PRO A 100 -28.51 -2.68 -8.87
CA PRO A 100 -29.59 -2.56 -9.85
C PRO A 100 -30.14 -3.95 -10.21
N ASN A 101 -31.47 -4.05 -10.33
CA ASN A 101 -32.15 -5.29 -10.72
C ASN A 101 -32.01 -5.54 -12.23
N ASP A 102 -30.81 -5.88 -12.68
CA ASP A 102 -30.54 -6.07 -14.10
C ASP A 102 -30.45 -7.56 -14.48
N THR A 103 -31.07 -7.87 -15.61
CA THR A 103 -31.05 -9.19 -16.24
C THR A 103 -29.64 -9.50 -16.75
N THR A 104 -29.29 -10.79 -16.87
CA THR A 104 -27.96 -11.27 -17.30
C THR A 104 -27.50 -10.70 -18.66
N GLN A 105 -28.41 -10.10 -19.43
CA GLN A 105 -28.17 -9.48 -20.72
C GLN A 105 -27.70 -8.01 -20.59
N GLU A 106 -28.25 -7.23 -19.66
CA GLU A 106 -27.84 -5.84 -19.38
C GLU A 106 -26.42 -5.77 -18.76
N LEU A 107 -26.03 -6.78 -17.96
CA LEU A 107 -24.67 -6.90 -17.42
C LEU A 107 -23.60 -7.15 -18.50
N ARG A 108 -23.98 -7.71 -19.67
CA ARG A 108 -23.06 -7.87 -20.81
C ARG A 108 -22.79 -6.54 -21.50
N GLU A 109 -23.79 -5.67 -21.56
CA GLU A 109 -23.70 -4.34 -22.16
C GLU A 109 -23.01 -3.34 -21.22
N ALA A 110 -23.21 -3.45 -19.90
CA ALA A 110 -22.50 -2.65 -18.90
C ALA A 110 -20.96 -2.85 -18.93
N ALA A 111 -20.49 -4.07 -19.25
CA ALA A 111 -19.06 -4.35 -19.44
C ALA A 111 -18.45 -3.71 -20.72
N MET A 112 -19.27 -3.05 -21.54
CA MET A 112 -18.86 -2.28 -22.73
C MET A 112 -19.01 -0.76 -22.53
N GLN A 113 -19.50 -0.30 -21.38
CA GLN A 113 -19.63 1.11 -21.08
C GLN A 113 -18.29 1.72 -20.60
N PRO A 114 -17.98 2.98 -20.97
CA PRO A 114 -16.72 3.63 -20.59
C PRO A 114 -16.60 3.94 -19.09
N GLN A 115 -17.72 3.90 -18.35
CA GLN A 115 -17.76 4.06 -16.89
C GLN A 115 -18.52 2.88 -16.27
N LEU A 116 -17.95 2.27 -15.24
CA LEU A 116 -18.58 1.18 -14.52
C LEU A 116 -19.60 1.75 -13.52
N PRO A 117 -20.79 1.14 -13.39
CA PRO A 117 -21.78 1.57 -12.41
C PRO A 117 -21.25 1.43 -10.98
N THR A 118 -21.63 2.39 -10.13
CA THR A 118 -21.39 2.34 -8.69
C THR A 118 -22.69 1.94 -7.99
N PRO A 119 -22.70 0.87 -7.17
CA PRO A 119 -23.87 0.48 -6.39
C PRO A 119 -24.34 1.61 -5.47
N GLU A 120 -25.65 1.68 -5.21
CA GLU A 120 -26.22 2.72 -4.35
C GLU A 120 -26.04 2.34 -2.88
N LEU A 121 -25.54 3.26 -2.05
CA LEU A 121 -25.39 3.00 -0.62
C LEU A 121 -26.76 3.00 0.07
N ALA A 122 -27.19 1.84 0.56
CA ALA A 122 -28.47 1.70 1.27
C ALA A 122 -28.33 2.01 2.77
N HIS A 123 -27.31 1.47 3.43
CA HIS A 123 -27.14 1.58 4.87
C HIS A 123 -25.65 1.60 5.29
N THR A 124 -25.37 2.22 6.44
CA THR A 124 -24.06 2.24 7.09
C THR A 124 -24.19 1.79 8.54
N LEU A 125 -23.27 0.96 9.00
CA LEU A 125 -23.16 0.50 10.38
C LEU A 125 -21.73 0.73 10.89
N GLU A 126 -21.59 1.38 12.04
CA GLU A 126 -20.30 1.54 12.73
C GLU A 126 -19.94 0.24 13.47
N VAL A 127 -18.75 -0.28 13.21
CA VAL A 127 -18.29 -1.59 13.71
C VAL A 127 -16.83 -1.51 14.17
N ASN A 128 -16.37 -2.44 15.00
CA ASN A 128 -14.96 -2.51 15.37
C ASN A 128 -14.17 -3.27 14.32
N ALA A 129 -13.18 -2.61 13.73
CA ALA A 129 -12.32 -3.20 12.69
C ALA A 129 -10.85 -3.31 13.11
N LEU A 130 -10.49 -2.95 14.36
CA LEU A 130 -9.12 -2.98 14.88
C LEU A 130 -8.54 -4.40 15.00
N ASN A 131 -9.37 -5.43 14.90
CA ASN A 131 -9.00 -6.82 15.15
C ASN A 131 -8.87 -7.70 13.91
N TYR A 132 -8.84 -7.09 12.72
CA TYR A 132 -8.64 -7.80 11.44
C TYR A 132 -9.69 -8.88 11.15
N CYS A 133 -10.82 -8.88 11.86
CA CYS A 133 -11.86 -9.88 11.78
C CYS A 133 -12.97 -9.45 10.81
N ARG A 134 -13.23 -10.25 9.76
CA ARG A 134 -14.37 -9.98 8.87
C ARG A 134 -15.70 -10.29 9.57
N PHE A 135 -16.79 -9.73 9.06
CA PHE A 135 -18.14 -10.07 9.51
C PHE A 135 -18.51 -11.51 9.09
N SER A 136 -19.47 -12.10 9.79
CA SER A 136 -20.19 -13.30 9.35
C SER A 136 -21.64 -12.97 9.08
N LEU A 137 -22.11 -13.32 7.89
CA LEU A 137 -23.49 -13.15 7.46
C LEU A 137 -24.26 -14.47 7.60
N LEU A 138 -25.44 -14.40 8.20
CA LEU A 138 -26.42 -15.47 8.21
C LEU A 138 -27.69 -14.93 7.54
N SER A 139 -27.89 -15.30 6.27
CA SER A 139 -29.15 -15.00 5.59
C SER A 139 -30.26 -15.81 6.23
N THR A 140 -31.28 -15.13 6.75
CA THR A 140 -32.50 -15.83 7.14
C THR A 140 -33.23 -16.24 5.86
N GLY A 141 -33.96 -17.36 5.87
CA GLY A 141 -34.48 -17.99 4.65
C GLY A 141 -35.19 -17.02 3.69
N PHE A 142 -35.16 -17.33 2.39
CA PHE A 142 -35.57 -16.52 1.24
C PHE A 142 -36.93 -15.77 1.30
N GLU A 143 -37.73 -15.92 2.36
CA GLU A 143 -39.10 -15.39 2.46
C GLU A 143 -39.21 -14.06 3.23
N ASP A 144 -38.20 -13.64 4.01
CA ASP A 144 -38.21 -12.34 4.72
C ASP A 144 -36.92 -11.56 4.39
N ASP A 145 -37.02 -10.25 4.09
CA ASP A 145 -35.90 -9.35 3.73
C ASP A 145 -34.93 -9.11 4.91
N GLN A 146 -34.62 -10.13 5.71
CA GLN A 146 -33.85 -10.05 6.95
C GLN A 146 -32.60 -10.94 6.93
N ALA A 147 -31.53 -10.44 7.55
CA ALA A 147 -30.32 -11.21 7.79
C ALA A 147 -29.72 -10.87 9.16
N LEU A 148 -28.96 -11.80 9.72
CA LEU A 148 -28.17 -11.56 10.92
C LEU A 148 -26.71 -11.39 10.54
N ILE A 149 -26.06 -10.41 11.16
CA ILE A 149 -24.64 -10.15 10.96
C ILE A 149 -23.91 -10.14 12.29
N ALA A 150 -22.92 -11.01 12.42
CA ALA A 150 -22.03 -11.04 13.56
C ALA A 150 -20.77 -10.23 13.28
N VAL A 151 -20.41 -9.38 14.23
CA VAL A 151 -19.18 -8.56 14.22
C VAL A 151 -18.57 -8.52 15.61
N PRO A 152 -17.27 -8.23 15.73
CA PRO A 152 -16.66 -7.96 17.02
C PRO A 152 -17.32 -6.77 17.74
N ASN A 153 -17.39 -6.83 19.07
CA ASN A 153 -17.97 -5.78 19.88
C ASN A 153 -17.15 -4.47 19.80
N LEU A 154 -17.86 -3.34 19.85
CA LEU A 154 -17.28 -1.99 19.71
C LEU A 154 -16.32 -1.59 20.84
N VAL A 155 -16.52 -2.10 22.05
CA VAL A 155 -15.77 -1.70 23.24
C VAL A 155 -14.79 -2.78 23.65
N GLU A 156 -15.24 -4.05 23.68
CA GLU A 156 -14.44 -5.18 24.14
C GLU A 156 -14.24 -6.17 22.99
N SER A 157 -13.12 -6.04 22.26
CA SER A 157 -12.84 -6.80 21.03
C SER A 157 -12.72 -8.32 21.22
N SER A 158 -12.68 -8.80 22.46
CA SER A 158 -12.78 -10.23 22.81
C SER A 158 -14.22 -10.78 22.81
N GLN A 159 -15.22 -9.91 22.63
CA GLN A 159 -16.64 -10.25 22.58
C GLN A 159 -17.24 -9.96 21.21
N ALA A 160 -18.40 -10.52 20.92
CA ALA A 160 -19.12 -10.32 19.66
C ALA A 160 -20.51 -9.71 19.86
N ASP A 161 -20.96 -8.97 18.85
CA ASP A 161 -22.31 -8.42 18.72
C ASP A 161 -22.98 -9.02 17.46
N ILE A 162 -24.29 -9.23 17.52
CA ILE A 162 -25.12 -9.64 16.38
C ILE A 162 -26.19 -8.60 16.10
N TRP A 163 -26.25 -8.15 14.85
CA TRP A 163 -27.17 -7.13 14.36
C TRP A 163 -28.16 -7.74 13.36
N CYS A 164 -29.35 -7.16 13.29
CA CYS A 164 -30.38 -7.53 12.32
C CYS A 164 -30.43 -6.51 11.17
N LEU A 165 -30.28 -6.99 9.94
CA LEU A 165 -30.41 -6.21 8.71
C LEU A 165 -31.82 -6.35 8.12
N PRO A 166 -32.38 -5.31 7.47
CA PRO A 166 -31.84 -3.96 7.30
C PRO A 166 -32.14 -3.03 8.49
N SER A 167 -32.81 -3.53 9.54
CA SER A 167 -33.25 -2.71 10.68
C SER A 167 -32.11 -2.01 11.46
N LEU A 168 -30.86 -2.46 11.26
CA LEU A 168 -29.67 -2.05 12.00
C LEU A 168 -29.86 -2.13 13.53
N THR A 169 -30.71 -3.06 13.99
CA THR A 169 -30.98 -3.25 15.41
C THR A 169 -30.01 -4.29 15.97
N ARG A 170 -29.25 -3.92 17.01
CA ARG A 170 -28.39 -4.86 17.73
C ARG A 170 -29.27 -5.80 18.56
N LEU A 171 -29.27 -7.09 18.22
CA LEU A 171 -30.08 -8.11 18.89
C LEU A 171 -29.33 -8.79 20.03
N HIS A 172 -28.05 -9.08 19.82
CA HIS A 172 -27.20 -9.71 20.82
C HIS A 172 -25.97 -8.85 21.02
N ALA A 173 -25.69 -8.46 22.27
CA ALA A 173 -24.53 -7.64 22.61
C ALA A 173 -23.63 -8.38 23.60
N ALA A 174 -22.31 -8.23 23.43
CA ALA A 174 -21.29 -8.71 24.36
C ALA A 174 -21.32 -10.24 24.59
N ILE A 175 -21.50 -11.01 23.51
CA ILE A 175 -21.41 -12.47 23.53
C ILE A 175 -19.96 -12.86 23.89
N GLY A 176 -19.80 -13.67 24.93
CA GLY A 176 -18.49 -14.03 25.49
C GLY A 176 -18.08 -13.24 26.73
N LYS A 177 -18.93 -12.32 27.24
CA LYS A 177 -18.72 -11.69 28.55
C LYS A 177 -18.80 -12.75 29.65
N HIS A 178 -17.70 -12.97 30.36
CA HIS A 178 -17.64 -13.93 31.47
C HIS A 178 -18.08 -13.29 32.79
N ASP A 179 -18.85 -14.03 33.59
CA ASP A 179 -19.06 -13.70 35.01
C ASP A 179 -17.74 -13.86 35.78
N HIS A 180 -17.41 -12.89 36.64
CA HIS A 180 -16.15 -12.76 37.38
C HIS A 180 -15.74 -13.96 38.29
N ASN A 181 -16.48 -15.07 38.29
CA ASN A 181 -16.27 -16.21 39.19
C ASN A 181 -15.73 -17.50 38.51
N ALA A 182 -15.44 -17.51 37.20
CA ALA A 182 -14.83 -18.67 36.56
C ALA A 182 -13.31 -18.72 36.80
N THR A 183 -12.86 -19.66 37.66
CA THR A 183 -11.45 -19.92 37.95
C THR A 183 -10.72 -20.54 36.75
N TYR A 184 -9.85 -19.77 36.10
CA TYR A 184 -8.89 -20.28 35.11
C TYR A 184 -7.48 -20.38 35.71
N THR A 185 -6.79 -21.49 35.40
CA THR A 185 -5.45 -21.83 35.90
C THR A 185 -4.36 -20.90 35.34
N LYS A 186 -3.47 -20.45 36.23
CA LYS A 186 -2.28 -19.63 35.95
C LYS A 186 -1.37 -20.36 34.94
N VAL A 187 -1.11 -19.75 33.77
CA VAL A 187 -0.06 -20.18 32.85
C VAL A 187 1.20 -19.34 33.08
N ALA A 188 2.36 -19.98 33.01
CA ALA A 188 3.64 -19.49 33.50
C ALA A 188 4.47 -18.69 32.47
N ASP A 189 3.85 -17.88 31.62
CA ASP A 189 4.56 -17.10 30.58
C ASP A 189 4.64 -15.58 30.84
N GLY A 190 4.19 -15.13 32.01
CA GLY A 190 4.38 -13.75 32.46
C GLY A 190 3.47 -12.70 31.80
N ARG A 191 2.54 -13.11 30.94
CA ARG A 191 1.39 -12.29 30.52
C ARG A 191 0.28 -12.52 31.53
N GLY A 192 -0.47 -11.49 31.93
CA GLY A 192 -1.42 -11.58 33.05
C GLY A 192 -2.55 -12.60 32.85
N LEU A 193 -3.48 -12.66 33.81
CA LEU A 193 -4.64 -13.57 33.82
C LEU A 193 -5.29 -13.69 32.42
N ASN A 194 -5.08 -14.84 31.76
CA ASN A 194 -5.56 -15.23 30.42
C ASN A 194 -6.71 -14.36 29.87
N ALA A 195 -6.38 -13.24 29.21
CA ALA A 195 -7.30 -12.61 28.28
C ALA A 195 -7.28 -13.46 27.00
N LEU A 196 -8.44 -13.85 26.48
CA LEU A 196 -8.56 -14.54 25.19
C LEU A 196 -7.86 -13.76 24.06
N GLY A 197 -7.66 -12.45 24.26
CA GLY A 197 -7.22 -11.51 23.25
C GLY A 197 -8.38 -11.16 22.33
N ILE A 198 -8.11 -10.42 21.26
CA ILE A 198 -9.16 -9.98 20.36
C ILE A 198 -9.70 -11.15 19.51
N ILE A 199 -10.97 -11.08 19.09
CA ILE A 199 -11.53 -12.02 18.11
C ILE A 199 -10.86 -11.77 16.77
N MET A 200 -10.22 -12.80 16.21
CA MET A 200 -9.53 -12.72 14.92
C MET A 200 -10.37 -13.28 13.77
N SER A 201 -11.29 -14.20 14.06
CA SER A 201 -12.22 -14.76 13.08
C SER A 201 -13.52 -15.22 13.75
N LEU A 202 -14.64 -15.12 13.07
CA LEU A 202 -15.94 -15.56 13.58
C LEU A 202 -16.85 -16.15 12.49
N HIS A 203 -17.78 -17.02 12.89
CA HIS A 203 -18.77 -17.62 11.99
C HIS A 203 -20.10 -17.85 12.73
N LEU A 204 -21.18 -17.26 12.21
CA LEU A 204 -22.54 -17.34 12.74
C LEU A 204 -23.35 -18.34 11.90
N PHE A 205 -23.98 -19.30 12.56
CA PHE A 205 -24.76 -20.33 11.87
C PHE A 205 -25.91 -20.85 12.74
N VAL A 206 -26.77 -21.65 12.14
CA VAL A 206 -27.94 -22.26 12.78
C VAL A 206 -27.75 -23.76 12.80
N HIS A 207 -28.12 -24.40 13.91
CA HIS A 207 -28.06 -25.84 14.10
C HIS A 207 -29.45 -26.39 14.44
N GLU A 208 -29.86 -27.46 13.76
CA GLU A 208 -31.08 -28.20 14.07
C GLU A 208 -30.72 -29.41 14.94
N GLU A 209 -31.25 -29.47 16.16
CA GLU A 209 -31.05 -30.65 17.01
C GLU A 209 -31.91 -31.82 16.50
N SER A 210 -31.31 -33.00 16.35
CA SER A 210 -32.06 -34.24 16.14
C SER A 210 -32.88 -34.57 17.40
N PRO A 211 -34.16 -34.97 17.29
CA PRO A 211 -34.93 -35.37 18.47
C PRO A 211 -34.24 -36.56 19.16
N PRO A 212 -34.19 -36.61 20.49
CA PRO A 212 -33.57 -37.72 21.21
C PRO A 212 -34.27 -39.03 20.82
N ALA A 213 -33.50 -40.01 20.34
CA ALA A 213 -34.01 -41.35 20.10
C ALA A 213 -34.36 -41.97 21.46
N SER A 214 -35.63 -41.89 21.87
CA SER A 214 -36.11 -42.68 23.00
C SER A 214 -36.18 -44.15 22.58
N PRO A 215 -35.50 -45.07 23.28
CA PRO A 215 -35.84 -46.49 23.19
C PRO A 215 -37.17 -46.67 23.92
N ASP A 216 -38.08 -47.46 23.33
CA ASP A 216 -39.39 -47.88 23.87
C ASP A 216 -40.61 -47.04 23.46
N SER A 217 -41.17 -47.34 22.28
CA SER A 217 -42.55 -47.85 22.12
C SER A 217 -42.94 -47.91 20.63
N PRO A 218 -43.50 -49.03 20.12
CA PRO A 218 -43.99 -49.12 18.75
C PRO A 218 -45.47 -48.76 18.72
N LEU A 219 -45.86 -47.59 18.20
CA LEU A 219 -47.24 -47.30 17.74
C LEU A 219 -47.27 -46.06 16.82
N GLU A 220 -48.17 -46.15 15.84
CA GLU A 220 -48.42 -45.39 14.60
C GLU A 220 -48.18 -43.86 14.52
N PRO A 221 -47.96 -43.32 13.29
CA PRO A 221 -47.68 -41.90 13.05
C PRO A 221 -48.96 -41.06 13.19
N SER A 222 -49.20 -40.52 14.38
CA SER A 222 -50.16 -39.43 14.55
C SER A 222 -49.56 -38.11 14.05
N ALA A 223 -50.29 -37.47 13.15
CA ALA A 223 -49.93 -36.19 12.55
C ALA A 223 -49.91 -35.06 13.60
N SER A 224 -48.75 -34.80 14.18
CA SER A 224 -48.40 -33.49 14.73
C SER A 224 -46.92 -33.24 14.50
N THR A 225 -46.61 -32.30 13.61
CA THR A 225 -45.27 -31.87 13.25
C THR A 225 -44.69 -31.01 14.38
N SER A 226 -44.22 -31.61 15.47
CA SER A 226 -43.36 -30.89 16.43
C SER A 226 -41.96 -30.79 15.83
N ARG A 227 -41.66 -29.64 15.21
CA ARG A 227 -40.32 -29.33 14.68
C ARG A 227 -39.28 -29.38 15.80
N SER A 228 -38.11 -29.95 15.49
CA SER A 228 -36.92 -29.89 16.33
C SER A 228 -36.56 -28.44 16.71
N PRO A 229 -36.01 -28.21 17.92
CA PRO A 229 -35.55 -26.88 18.31
C PRO A 229 -34.33 -26.50 17.45
N THR A 230 -34.44 -25.36 16.78
CA THR A 230 -33.36 -24.77 15.98
C THR A 230 -32.60 -23.78 16.87
N GLN A 231 -31.29 -23.93 17.01
CA GLN A 231 -30.42 -23.11 17.87
C GLN A 231 -29.50 -22.21 17.04
N LEU A 232 -29.24 -21.00 17.53
CA LEU A 232 -28.28 -20.07 16.94
C LEU A 232 -26.89 -20.33 17.57
N ARG A 233 -25.86 -20.49 16.73
CA ARG A 233 -24.49 -20.78 17.14
C ARG A 233 -23.50 -19.76 16.59
N LEU A 234 -22.50 -19.42 17.40
CA LEU A 234 -21.41 -18.51 17.03
C LEU A 234 -20.07 -19.15 17.36
N LEU A 235 -19.23 -19.33 16.35
CA LEU A 235 -17.87 -19.83 16.50
C LEU A 235 -16.90 -18.64 16.47
N CYS A 236 -16.01 -18.53 17.45
CA CYS A 236 -15.03 -17.45 17.57
C CYS A 236 -13.61 -18.01 17.68
N GLY A 237 -12.68 -17.51 16.87
CA GLY A 237 -11.24 -17.76 16.97
C GLY A 237 -10.50 -16.53 17.49
N TYR A 238 -9.54 -16.74 18.39
CA TYR A 238 -8.94 -15.67 19.20
C TYR A 238 -7.44 -15.47 18.97
N GLU A 239 -6.95 -14.29 19.35
CA GLU A 239 -5.54 -13.91 19.29
C GLU A 239 -4.62 -14.83 20.13
N ASN A 240 -5.13 -15.45 21.18
CA ASN A 240 -4.35 -16.40 21.98
C ASN A 240 -4.23 -17.81 21.36
N GLY A 241 -4.82 -18.05 20.17
CA GLY A 241 -4.80 -19.35 19.48
C GLY A 241 -5.93 -20.31 19.85
N SER A 242 -6.89 -19.87 20.66
CA SER A 242 -8.09 -20.65 21.03
C SER A 242 -9.28 -20.43 20.11
N VAL A 243 -10.19 -21.40 20.09
CA VAL A 243 -11.48 -21.35 19.41
C VAL A 243 -12.58 -21.72 20.39
N THR A 244 -13.67 -20.96 20.42
CA THR A 244 -14.83 -21.19 21.29
C THR A 244 -16.11 -21.24 20.48
N LEU A 245 -16.94 -22.25 20.75
CA LEU A 245 -18.28 -22.37 20.17
C LEU A 245 -19.33 -21.95 21.20
N TRP A 246 -20.12 -20.96 20.85
CA TRP A 246 -21.21 -20.42 21.65
C TRP A 246 -22.57 -20.87 21.09
N CYS A 247 -23.51 -21.14 21.97
CA CYS A 247 -24.90 -21.47 21.65
C CYS A 247 -25.84 -20.51 22.37
N PHE A 248 -26.89 -20.05 21.69
CA PHE A 248 -27.96 -19.30 22.31
C PHE A 248 -29.10 -20.24 22.74
N ASP A 249 -29.34 -20.33 24.05
CA ASP A 249 -30.28 -21.30 24.63
C ASP A 249 -31.72 -20.76 24.79
N GLY A 250 -31.93 -19.45 24.63
CA GLY A 250 -33.26 -18.83 24.58
C GLY A 250 -34.09 -18.95 25.87
N VAL A 251 -33.51 -19.35 27.00
CA VAL A 251 -34.25 -19.62 28.22
C VAL A 251 -34.63 -18.32 28.94
N GLY A 252 -35.82 -17.81 28.62
CA GLY A 252 -36.40 -16.64 29.30
C GLY A 252 -37.82 -16.27 28.91
N THR A 253 -38.31 -16.64 27.72
CA THR A 253 -39.68 -16.32 27.29
C THR A 253 -40.29 -17.43 26.44
N GLY A 254 -41.15 -18.26 27.05
CA GLY A 254 -42.18 -19.08 26.40
C GLY A 254 -41.85 -19.74 25.06
N GLY A 255 -41.28 -20.95 25.10
CA GLY A 255 -41.74 -22.13 24.33
C GLY A 255 -42.01 -22.07 22.82
N GLU A 256 -41.44 -21.13 22.04
CA GLU A 256 -41.57 -21.14 20.57
C GLU A 256 -40.23 -21.39 19.87
N SER A 257 -40.21 -22.42 19.01
CA SER A 257 -39.11 -22.78 18.09
C SER A 257 -38.69 -21.59 17.21
N TRP A 258 -37.39 -21.37 17.05
CA TRP A 258 -36.78 -20.30 16.22
C TRP A 258 -37.34 -20.29 14.77
N SER A 259 -37.80 -21.45 14.26
CA SER A 259 -38.41 -21.59 12.94
C SER A 259 -39.72 -20.79 12.74
N GLY A 260 -40.37 -20.32 13.81
CA GLY A 260 -41.59 -19.50 13.74
C GLY A 260 -41.35 -18.01 13.48
N ALA A 261 -40.15 -17.50 13.75
CA ALA A 261 -39.83 -16.07 13.65
C ALA A 261 -39.62 -15.58 12.21
N LEU A 262 -39.24 -16.49 11.30
CA LEU A 262 -38.92 -16.22 9.89
C LEU A 262 -40.11 -16.43 8.94
N LYS A 263 -41.33 -16.49 9.49
CA LYS A 263 -42.58 -16.64 8.70
C LYS A 263 -43.72 -15.76 9.23
N GLY A 264 -43.43 -14.81 10.10
CA GLY A 264 -44.44 -13.97 10.77
C GLY A 264 -45.02 -12.92 9.83
N LYS A 265 -46.22 -13.18 9.31
CA LYS A 265 -46.97 -12.33 8.35
C LYS A 265 -47.36 -10.92 8.82
N ASP A 266 -47.04 -10.52 10.05
CA ASP A 266 -47.47 -9.24 10.62
C ASP A 266 -46.31 -8.23 10.67
N SER A 267 -46.16 -7.52 9.55
CA SER A 267 -45.09 -6.57 9.23
C SER A 267 -45.06 -5.26 10.03
N GLU A 268 -45.66 -5.19 11.22
CA GLU A 268 -45.61 -3.97 12.05
C GLU A 268 -45.18 -4.18 13.51
N LYS A 269 -45.00 -5.43 13.97
CA LYS A 269 -44.38 -5.76 15.26
C LYS A 269 -43.69 -7.12 15.19
N SER A 270 -42.51 -7.20 14.55
CA SER A 270 -41.61 -8.34 14.75
C SER A 270 -41.16 -8.35 16.21
N ASN A 271 -41.89 -9.07 17.07
CA ASN A 271 -41.64 -9.16 18.51
C ASN A 271 -40.30 -9.89 18.76
N TRP A 272 -39.17 -9.19 18.64
CA TRP A 272 -37.90 -9.60 19.23
C TRP A 272 -37.89 -9.44 20.77
N LYS A 273 -38.99 -8.96 21.36
CA LYS A 273 -39.20 -8.89 22.81
C LYS A 273 -39.14 -10.30 23.41
N GLY A 274 -38.00 -10.61 24.06
CA GLY A 274 -37.72 -11.90 24.70
C GLY A 274 -36.58 -12.70 24.06
N ARG A 275 -36.06 -12.29 22.90
CA ARG A 275 -35.05 -13.03 22.11
C ARG A 275 -33.76 -12.25 21.85
N THR A 276 -33.61 -11.09 22.50
CA THR A 276 -32.39 -10.26 22.48
C THR A 276 -31.53 -10.57 23.69
N SER A 277 -30.21 -10.58 23.54
CA SER A 277 -29.29 -10.65 24.68
C SER A 277 -28.54 -9.34 24.87
N VAL A 278 -28.38 -8.94 26.12
CA VAL A 278 -27.50 -7.83 26.51
C VAL A 278 -26.49 -8.41 27.48
N GLU A 279 -25.22 -8.03 27.33
CA GLU A 279 -24.13 -8.58 28.15
C GLU A 279 -23.91 -10.11 28.00
N GLY A 280 -24.25 -10.68 26.84
CA GLY A 280 -24.07 -12.11 26.56
C GLY A 280 -25.08 -13.03 27.25
N VAL A 281 -26.04 -12.52 28.02
CA VAL A 281 -27.04 -13.31 28.76
C VAL A 281 -27.86 -14.20 27.79
N GLY A 282 -27.93 -15.50 28.07
CA GLY A 282 -28.59 -16.51 27.21
C GLY A 282 -27.65 -17.14 26.17
N TRP A 283 -26.39 -16.72 26.10
CA TRP A 283 -25.35 -17.44 25.35
C TRP A 283 -24.51 -18.30 26.29
N THR A 284 -24.39 -19.58 25.97
CA THR A 284 -23.57 -20.55 26.70
C THR A 284 -22.44 -21.06 25.81
N GLY A 285 -21.23 -21.16 26.36
CA GLY A 285 -20.10 -21.74 25.66
C GLY A 285 -20.22 -23.26 25.68
N LEU A 286 -20.41 -23.89 24.52
CA LEU A 286 -20.46 -25.35 24.40
C LEU A 286 -19.09 -25.97 24.66
N TRP A 287 -18.05 -25.36 24.08
CA TRP A 287 -16.66 -25.77 24.33
C TRP A 287 -15.70 -24.64 23.96
N SER A 288 -14.50 -24.71 24.53
CA SER A 288 -13.36 -23.86 24.20
C SER A 288 -12.08 -24.69 24.13
N VAL A 289 -11.36 -24.60 23.01
CA VAL A 289 -10.18 -25.43 22.73
C VAL A 289 -9.06 -24.56 22.18
N LYS A 290 -7.85 -24.71 22.74
CA LYS A 290 -6.64 -24.06 22.23
C LYS A 290 -5.75 -25.08 21.52
N LEU A 291 -5.74 -25.02 20.18
CA LEU A 291 -4.87 -25.85 19.35
C LEU A 291 -3.62 -25.12 18.86
N HIS A 292 -3.72 -23.81 18.64
CA HIS A 292 -2.62 -23.01 18.11
C HIS A 292 -1.80 -22.37 19.22
N VAL A 293 -0.50 -22.22 18.96
CA VAL A 293 0.44 -21.51 19.83
C VAL A 293 0.41 -20.01 19.54
N GLU A 294 0.14 -19.67 18.29
CA GLU A 294 0.06 -18.31 17.76
C GLU A 294 -1.39 -17.91 17.48
N SER A 295 -1.63 -16.64 17.15
CA SER A 295 -2.97 -16.10 16.88
C SER A 295 -3.68 -16.80 15.73
N ILE A 296 -5.00 -17.01 15.84
CA ILE A 296 -5.79 -17.51 14.71
C ILE A 296 -5.74 -16.46 13.59
N MET A 297 -5.26 -16.84 12.40
CA MET A 297 -5.14 -15.93 11.25
C MET A 297 -6.33 -16.04 10.30
N ALA A 298 -6.85 -17.26 10.11
CA ALA A 298 -8.05 -17.49 9.31
C ALA A 298 -8.79 -18.74 9.78
N MET A 299 -10.11 -18.73 9.57
CA MET A 299 -11.00 -19.85 9.84
C MET A 299 -11.95 -20.04 8.66
N SER A 300 -12.23 -21.29 8.29
CA SER A 300 -13.24 -21.64 7.29
C SER A 300 -14.12 -22.74 7.87
N VAL A 301 -15.43 -22.61 7.70
CA VAL A 301 -16.43 -23.61 8.13
C VAL A 301 -16.95 -24.36 6.91
N SER A 302 -17.24 -25.65 7.05
CA SER A 302 -17.84 -26.45 5.98
C SER A 302 -19.27 -25.97 5.67
N ARG A 303 -19.71 -26.15 4.42
CA ARG A 303 -21.02 -25.62 3.96
C ARG A 303 -22.22 -26.17 4.73
N ASP A 304 -22.10 -27.40 5.22
CA ASP A 304 -23.08 -28.09 6.07
C ASP A 304 -22.95 -27.75 7.56
N ASN A 305 -22.02 -26.86 7.93
CA ASN A 305 -21.66 -26.52 9.30
C ASN A 305 -21.30 -27.73 10.18
N SER A 306 -20.77 -28.81 9.60
CA SER A 306 -20.35 -30.00 10.36
C SER A 306 -18.98 -29.83 11.01
N PHE A 307 -18.03 -29.13 10.38
CA PHE A 307 -16.70 -28.90 10.94
C PHE A 307 -16.09 -27.56 10.52
N ALA A 308 -15.08 -27.11 11.27
CA ALA A 308 -14.28 -25.91 10.98
C ALA A 308 -12.79 -26.25 10.87
N LEU A 309 -12.06 -25.45 10.08
CA LEU A 309 -10.60 -25.46 10.00
C LEU A 309 -10.02 -24.09 10.38
N THR A 310 -8.95 -24.08 11.17
CA THR A 310 -8.18 -22.87 11.51
C THR A 310 -6.72 -22.98 11.13
N VAL A 311 -6.12 -21.84 10.80
CA VAL A 311 -4.69 -21.70 10.52
C VAL A 311 -4.09 -20.51 11.28
N SER A 312 -2.79 -20.56 11.50
CA SER A 312 -2.05 -19.57 12.28
C SER A 312 -0.64 -19.37 11.72
N ALA A 313 0.15 -18.49 12.36
CA ALA A 313 1.58 -18.33 12.10
C ALA A 313 2.40 -19.58 12.49
N ASP A 314 1.84 -20.46 13.33
CA ASP A 314 2.46 -21.73 13.67
C ASP A 314 2.39 -22.75 12.51
N HIS A 315 2.82 -23.99 12.79
CA HIS A 315 2.86 -25.10 11.84
C HIS A 315 1.65 -26.04 11.99
N LEU A 316 0.57 -25.56 12.59
CA LEU A 316 -0.59 -26.37 12.94
C LEU A 316 -1.79 -25.96 12.08
N VAL A 317 -2.68 -26.92 11.87
CA VAL A 317 -4.01 -26.71 11.30
C VAL A 317 -4.99 -27.38 12.23
N GLY A 318 -5.81 -26.57 12.88
CA GLY A 318 -6.84 -27.04 13.79
C GLY A 318 -8.08 -27.47 13.03
N ARG A 319 -8.66 -28.62 13.38
CA ARG A 319 -9.98 -29.05 12.93
C ARG A 319 -10.90 -29.22 14.13
N TYR A 320 -12.12 -28.71 14.04
CA TYR A 320 -13.11 -28.75 15.11
C TYR A 320 -14.41 -29.31 14.57
N GLU A 321 -14.98 -30.31 15.24
CA GLU A 321 -16.33 -30.79 14.95
C GLU A 321 -17.34 -29.81 15.57
N LEU A 322 -18.31 -29.38 14.78
CA LEU A 322 -19.33 -28.42 15.21
C LEU A 322 -20.66 -29.09 15.58
N VAL A 323 -20.79 -30.39 15.27
CA VAL A 323 -21.96 -31.23 15.55
C VAL A 323 -21.51 -32.42 16.39
N GLU A 324 -22.33 -32.81 17.36
CA GLU A 324 -22.08 -33.98 18.20
C GLU A 324 -22.27 -35.28 17.39
N PRO A 325 -21.42 -36.31 17.58
CA PRO A 325 -21.58 -37.58 16.88
C PRO A 325 -22.86 -38.30 17.32
N GLU A 326 -23.60 -38.87 16.37
CA GLU A 326 -24.83 -39.66 16.64
C GLU A 326 -24.61 -40.89 17.54
N LYS A 327 -23.34 -41.29 17.76
CA LYS A 327 -22.94 -42.34 18.70
C LYS A 327 -21.69 -41.88 19.46
N PRO A 328 -21.77 -41.62 20.76
CA PRO A 328 -20.58 -41.36 21.57
C PRO A 328 -19.82 -42.68 21.72
N ASP A 329 -18.75 -42.85 20.95
CA ASP A 329 -17.72 -43.84 21.24
C ASP A 329 -16.58 -43.13 22.00
N ASP A 330 -16.05 -43.77 23.04
CA ASP A 330 -15.11 -43.20 24.04
C ASP A 330 -13.76 -42.74 23.45
N SER A 331 -13.57 -42.82 22.12
CA SER A 331 -12.33 -42.48 21.41
C SER A 331 -12.43 -41.24 20.50
N HIS A 332 -13.59 -40.59 20.37
CA HIS A 332 -13.74 -39.44 19.48
C HIS A 332 -13.23 -38.13 20.11
N GLN A 333 -12.06 -37.66 19.67
CA GLN A 333 -11.61 -36.30 19.93
C GLN A 333 -12.45 -35.32 19.10
N ALA A 334 -13.21 -34.42 19.75
CA ALA A 334 -14.03 -33.38 19.11
C ALA A 334 -13.23 -32.34 18.30
N HIS A 335 -11.91 -32.48 18.31
CA HIS A 335 -10.97 -31.65 17.57
C HIS A 335 -9.75 -32.47 17.17
N THR A 336 -9.06 -32.07 16.11
CA THR A 336 -7.85 -32.73 15.63
C THR A 336 -6.85 -31.69 15.17
N THR A 337 -5.59 -31.85 15.53
CA THR A 337 -4.51 -30.98 15.07
C THR A 337 -3.69 -31.68 14.00
N PHE A 338 -3.53 -31.04 12.86
CA PHE A 338 -2.65 -31.50 11.81
C PHE A 338 -1.38 -30.66 11.76
N ARG A 339 -0.22 -31.32 11.69
CA ARG A 339 1.08 -30.65 11.60
C ARG A 339 1.51 -30.52 10.14
N THR A 340 1.77 -29.30 9.70
CA THR A 340 2.33 -29.00 8.38
C THR A 340 3.86 -28.93 8.47
N LYS A 341 4.52 -28.97 7.30
CA LYS A 341 5.99 -28.81 7.19
C LYS A 341 6.44 -27.35 7.19
N HIS A 342 5.52 -26.40 7.07
CA HIS A 342 5.80 -24.99 6.82
C HIS A 342 4.95 -24.13 7.74
N PRO A 343 5.57 -23.34 8.65
CA PRO A 343 4.84 -22.36 9.44
C PRO A 343 4.41 -21.15 8.59
N GLY A 344 3.54 -20.30 9.14
CA GLY A 344 3.13 -19.05 8.50
C GLY A 344 2.01 -19.24 7.47
N SER A 345 0.81 -19.56 7.94
CA SER A 345 -0.39 -19.67 7.09
C SER A 345 -1.34 -18.50 7.33
N GLY A 346 -1.66 -17.76 6.27
CA GLY A 346 -2.48 -16.54 6.36
C GLY A 346 -3.94 -16.73 5.93
N SER A 347 -4.26 -17.81 5.20
CA SER A 347 -5.62 -18.04 4.68
C SER A 347 -5.95 -19.52 4.58
N VAL A 348 -7.23 -19.86 4.76
CA VAL A 348 -7.79 -21.20 4.59
C VAL A 348 -9.16 -21.12 3.93
N ALA A 349 -9.45 -22.05 3.02
CA ALA A 349 -10.76 -22.19 2.39
C ALA A 349 -11.13 -23.67 2.26
N ILE A 350 -12.40 -24.00 2.50
CA ILE A 350 -12.98 -25.34 2.31
C ILE A 350 -13.82 -25.32 1.04
N ARG A 351 -13.65 -26.35 0.19
CA ARG A 351 -14.54 -26.55 -0.97
C ARG A 351 -15.90 -27.03 -0.48
N ASP A 352 -16.98 -26.57 -1.10
CA ASP A 352 -18.37 -26.87 -0.72
C ASP A 352 -18.71 -28.32 -0.38
N ASP A 353 -18.07 -29.28 -1.04
CA ASP A 353 -18.30 -30.72 -0.77
C ASP A 353 -17.66 -31.20 0.53
N GLY A 354 -16.97 -30.32 1.25
CA GLY A 354 -16.29 -30.59 2.51
C GLY A 354 -15.08 -31.51 2.40
N LYS A 355 -14.65 -31.91 1.19
CA LYS A 355 -13.61 -32.95 0.98
C LYS A 355 -12.20 -32.41 0.76
N VAL A 356 -12.09 -31.16 0.30
CA VAL A 356 -10.82 -30.51 -0.03
C VAL A 356 -10.72 -29.17 0.68
N CYS A 357 -9.55 -28.89 1.25
CA CYS A 357 -9.22 -27.54 1.72
C CYS A 357 -7.95 -27.02 1.06
N ALA A 358 -7.88 -25.70 0.95
CA ALA A 358 -6.71 -24.96 0.46
C ALA A 358 -6.16 -24.09 1.59
N ILE A 359 -4.83 -24.08 1.74
CA ILE A 359 -4.12 -23.27 2.72
C ILE A 359 -3.11 -22.38 1.99
N GLY A 360 -3.21 -21.08 2.22
CA GLY A 360 -2.30 -20.07 1.66
C GLY A 360 -1.16 -19.78 2.63
N GLY A 361 0.06 -20.07 2.20
CA GLY A 361 1.27 -19.78 2.97
C GLY A 361 1.78 -18.35 2.76
N TRP A 362 2.53 -17.84 3.74
CA TRP A 362 3.30 -16.60 3.60
C TRP A 362 4.45 -16.72 2.58
N ASP A 363 4.81 -17.95 2.23
CA ASP A 363 5.75 -18.28 1.15
C ASP A 363 5.11 -18.20 -0.25
N GLY A 364 3.83 -17.82 -0.35
CA GLY A 364 3.09 -17.68 -1.61
C GLY A 364 2.59 -18.98 -2.22
N LYS A 365 2.81 -20.11 -1.55
CA LYS A 365 2.33 -21.41 -2.03
C LYS A 365 0.95 -21.71 -1.49
N VAL A 366 0.06 -22.15 -2.38
CA VAL A 366 -1.27 -22.65 -1.99
C VAL A 366 -1.23 -24.17 -1.96
N ARG A 367 -1.48 -24.75 -0.78
CA ARG A 367 -1.39 -26.19 -0.55
C ARG A 367 -2.78 -26.78 -0.42
N LEU A 368 -3.04 -27.83 -1.18
CA LEU A 368 -4.33 -28.52 -1.18
C LEU A 368 -4.24 -29.79 -0.34
N TYR A 369 -5.23 -30.02 0.52
CA TYR A 369 -5.29 -31.19 1.40
C TYR A 369 -6.68 -31.85 1.34
N SER A 370 -6.72 -33.15 1.57
CA SER A 370 -7.96 -33.85 1.91
C SER A 370 -8.38 -33.45 3.33
N THR A 371 -9.59 -32.97 3.52
CA THR A 371 -10.10 -32.56 4.85
C THR A 371 -10.20 -33.73 5.84
N LYS A 372 -10.52 -34.93 5.35
CA LYS A 372 -10.67 -36.14 6.18
C LYS A 372 -9.34 -36.72 6.66
N THR A 373 -8.33 -36.78 5.79
CA THR A 373 -7.06 -37.48 6.08
C THR A 373 -5.87 -36.54 6.24
N PHE A 374 -6.05 -35.26 5.90
CA PHE A 374 -5.02 -34.24 5.79
C PHE A 374 -3.82 -34.62 4.89
N LYS A 375 -4.04 -35.58 3.97
CA LYS A 375 -3.06 -35.94 2.94
C LYS A 375 -2.96 -34.81 1.91
N SER A 376 -1.74 -34.43 1.56
CA SER A 376 -1.46 -33.44 0.51
C SER A 376 -1.97 -33.94 -0.84
N LEU A 377 -2.83 -33.14 -1.48
CA LEU A 377 -3.36 -33.38 -2.82
C LEU A 377 -2.53 -32.67 -3.90
N GLY A 378 -1.84 -31.59 -3.55
CA GLY A 378 -1.00 -30.84 -4.47
C GLY A 378 -0.55 -29.49 -3.92
N THR A 379 0.31 -28.82 -4.66
CA THR A 379 0.77 -27.45 -4.34
C THR A 379 0.72 -26.60 -5.61
N LEU A 380 0.07 -25.44 -5.50
CA LEU A 380 0.02 -24.41 -6.51
C LEU A 380 1.10 -23.39 -6.18
N ASP A 381 2.10 -23.28 -7.07
CA ASP A 381 3.25 -22.40 -6.93
C ASP A 381 3.14 -21.26 -7.96
N LEU A 382 2.13 -20.42 -7.75
CA LEU A 382 1.74 -19.33 -8.68
C LEU A 382 2.04 -17.94 -8.11
N HIS A 383 2.07 -17.80 -6.77
CA HIS A 383 2.35 -16.52 -6.11
C HIS A 383 3.78 -16.53 -5.55
N LYS A 384 4.44 -15.36 -5.62
CA LYS A 384 5.81 -15.16 -5.11
C LYS A 384 5.86 -14.52 -3.73
N GLN A 385 4.70 -14.12 -3.21
CA GLN A 385 4.48 -13.41 -1.95
C GLN A 385 3.26 -14.02 -1.26
N ASN A 386 3.03 -13.63 0.00
CA ASN A 386 1.98 -14.18 0.85
C ASN A 386 0.59 -14.26 0.17
N THR A 387 -0.07 -15.41 0.34
CA THR A 387 -1.44 -15.61 -0.12
C THR A 387 -2.42 -15.12 0.95
N GLN A 388 -2.93 -13.89 0.80
CA GLN A 388 -3.79 -13.23 1.78
C GLN A 388 -5.19 -13.83 1.91
N THR A 389 -5.78 -14.28 0.80
CA THR A 389 -7.15 -14.77 0.78
C THR A 389 -7.34 -15.82 -0.32
N LEU A 390 -8.27 -16.73 -0.11
CA LEU A 390 -8.56 -17.88 -0.95
C LEU A 390 -10.06 -18.15 -0.95
N ALA A 391 -10.61 -18.55 -2.09
CA ALA A 391 -11.99 -19.00 -2.20
C ALA A 391 -12.11 -20.10 -3.27
N PHE A 392 -13.07 -21.01 -3.08
CA PHE A 392 -13.48 -21.97 -4.10
C PHE A 392 -14.75 -21.45 -4.79
N ALA A 393 -14.85 -21.67 -6.10
CA ALA A 393 -16.12 -21.56 -6.80
C ALA A 393 -17.01 -22.78 -6.45
N HIS A 394 -18.33 -22.59 -6.46
CA HIS A 394 -19.29 -23.64 -6.12
C HIS A 394 -19.38 -24.69 -7.24
N PRO A 395 -19.56 -25.99 -6.95
CA PRO A 395 -19.75 -27.01 -7.98
C PRO A 395 -21.06 -26.80 -8.75
N VAL A 396 -21.06 -26.93 -10.08
CA VAL A 396 -22.25 -26.74 -10.95
C VAL A 396 -23.44 -27.62 -10.54
N ALA A 397 -23.18 -28.80 -9.96
CA ALA A 397 -24.23 -29.71 -9.47
C ALA A 397 -25.02 -29.16 -8.26
N ALA A 398 -24.52 -28.14 -7.57
CA ALA A 398 -25.18 -27.51 -6.42
C ALA A 398 -26.23 -26.46 -6.81
N ILE A 399 -26.27 -26.04 -8.08
CA ILE A 399 -27.26 -25.07 -8.58
C ILE A 399 -28.57 -25.78 -8.97
N THR A 400 -28.50 -27.07 -9.31
CA THR A 400 -29.65 -27.87 -9.75
C THR A 400 -30.48 -28.47 -8.61
N SER A 401 -29.99 -28.51 -7.37
CA SER A 401 -30.77 -29.07 -6.25
C SER A 401 -31.82 -28.10 -5.68
N ASP A 402 -31.65 -26.79 -5.86
CA ASP A 402 -32.57 -25.78 -5.30
C ASP A 402 -33.55 -25.18 -6.33
N PHE A 403 -33.42 -25.49 -7.62
CA PHE A 403 -34.23 -24.88 -8.69
C PHE A 403 -35.20 -25.82 -9.43
N THR A 404 -35.26 -27.11 -9.11
CA THR A 404 -36.23 -28.03 -9.74
C THR A 404 -36.93 -28.93 -8.73
N GLN A 405 -37.85 -28.35 -7.98
CA GLN A 405 -39.10 -29.02 -7.64
C GLN A 405 -40.24 -28.25 -8.29
N GLU A 406 -40.50 -28.54 -9.57
CA GLU A 406 -41.86 -28.56 -10.12
C GLU A 406 -41.84 -29.15 -11.54
N ASN A 407 -42.38 -30.37 -11.66
CA ASN A 407 -43.08 -30.95 -12.81
C ASN A 407 -42.76 -30.45 -14.24
N ARG A 408 -42.14 -31.29 -15.08
CA ARG A 408 -42.83 -32.01 -16.18
C ARG A 408 -41.89 -32.82 -17.08
N SER A 409 -42.49 -33.90 -17.56
CA SER A 409 -42.09 -34.88 -18.58
C SER A 409 -41.89 -34.33 -20.00
N GLY A 410 -40.99 -34.97 -20.77
CA GLY A 410 -41.20 -35.23 -22.21
C GLY A 410 -40.20 -34.63 -23.21
N ASP A 411 -39.41 -35.53 -23.82
CA ASP A 411 -39.09 -35.68 -25.27
C ASP A 411 -38.18 -34.71 -26.10
N THR A 412 -37.09 -35.33 -26.60
CA THR A 412 -36.32 -35.32 -27.90
C THR A 412 -36.11 -34.13 -28.87
N SER A 413 -35.00 -34.30 -29.65
CA SER A 413 -34.52 -33.72 -30.95
C SER A 413 -33.72 -32.40 -30.89
N GLU A 414 -32.45 -32.29 -31.32
CA GLU A 414 -31.75 -32.41 -32.64
C GLU A 414 -31.65 -31.07 -33.42
N ASP A 415 -30.47 -30.85 -34.04
CA ASP A 415 -30.09 -29.87 -35.08
C ASP A 415 -29.81 -28.39 -34.66
N GLU A 416 -28.85 -27.61 -35.21
CA GLU A 416 -28.01 -27.71 -36.42
C GLU A 416 -26.84 -26.68 -36.35
N ASP A 417 -25.82 -26.89 -37.20
CA ASP A 417 -24.58 -26.13 -37.43
C ASP A 417 -24.74 -24.85 -38.29
N GLU A 418 -23.64 -24.10 -38.43
CA GLU A 418 -23.24 -23.16 -39.52
C GLU A 418 -23.06 -21.67 -39.13
N ASP A 419 -21.81 -21.22 -38.95
CA ASP A 419 -21.14 -20.22 -39.83
C ASP A 419 -19.75 -19.83 -39.27
N MET A 420 -18.65 -20.45 -39.74
CA MET A 420 -17.28 -20.16 -39.29
C MET A 420 -16.26 -20.25 -40.44
N THR A 421 -16.39 -19.38 -41.46
CA THR A 421 -15.32 -19.29 -42.49
C THR A 421 -15.16 -17.91 -43.15
N ALA A 422 -14.99 -16.84 -42.36
CA ALA A 422 -14.64 -15.52 -42.91
C ALA A 422 -13.62 -14.66 -42.12
N ILE A 423 -13.08 -15.13 -40.98
CA ILE A 423 -12.23 -14.31 -40.08
C ILE A 423 -10.80 -14.87 -39.93
N MET A 424 -10.22 -15.42 -41.00
CA MET A 424 -8.90 -16.10 -40.95
C MET A 424 -7.82 -15.51 -41.86
N HIS A 425 -7.97 -14.27 -42.37
CA HIS A 425 -6.96 -13.66 -43.25
C HIS A 425 -6.43 -12.27 -42.86
N PHE A 426 -6.89 -11.66 -41.76
CA PHE A 426 -6.34 -10.37 -41.29
C PHE A 426 -5.50 -10.44 -40.00
N ALA A 427 -5.39 -11.62 -39.37
CA ALA A 427 -4.66 -11.80 -38.10
C ALA A 427 -3.18 -12.23 -38.26
N ALA A 428 -2.70 -12.48 -39.48
CA ALA A 428 -1.39 -13.08 -39.70
C ALA A 428 -0.21 -12.10 -39.76
N ILE A 429 -0.43 -10.78 -39.66
CA ILE A 429 0.66 -9.78 -39.72
C ILE A 429 0.96 -9.13 -38.35
N ILE A 430 0.10 -9.30 -37.33
CA ILE A 430 0.41 -8.83 -35.95
C ILE A 430 1.08 -9.93 -35.11
N ALA A 431 0.99 -11.20 -35.51
CA ALA A 431 1.49 -12.35 -34.77
C ALA A 431 3.02 -12.57 -34.81
N ALA A 432 3.78 -11.74 -35.55
CA ALA A 432 5.25 -11.82 -35.58
C ALA A 432 5.95 -10.87 -34.60
N SER A 433 5.21 -10.10 -33.79
CA SER A 433 5.81 -9.08 -32.89
C SER A 433 5.41 -9.18 -31.41
N VAL A 434 4.63 -10.18 -30.99
CA VAL A 434 4.11 -10.26 -29.59
C VAL A 434 4.66 -11.46 -28.79
N ALA A 435 5.69 -12.14 -29.30
CA ALA A 435 6.41 -13.19 -28.56
C ALA A 435 7.47 -12.64 -27.56
N LEU A 436 7.51 -11.33 -27.32
CA LEU A 436 8.45 -10.65 -26.41
C LEU A 436 7.71 -9.57 -25.57
N ALA A 437 6.68 -9.97 -24.81
CA ALA A 437 6.05 -9.07 -23.84
C ALA A 437 5.39 -9.82 -22.68
N ALA A 438 6.07 -10.84 -22.14
CA ALA A 438 5.77 -11.35 -20.81
C ALA A 438 6.66 -10.61 -19.80
N HIS A 439 6.06 -10.22 -18.66
CA HIS A 439 6.70 -9.65 -17.45
C HIS A 439 6.87 -8.13 -17.38
N TRP A 440 5.77 -7.42 -17.09
CA TRP A 440 5.83 -6.00 -16.72
C TRP A 440 4.96 -5.72 -15.49
N GLN A 441 5.61 -5.66 -14.33
CA GLN A 441 5.08 -5.04 -13.11
C GLN A 441 5.38 -3.55 -13.21
N GLY A 442 4.36 -2.70 -13.08
CA GLY A 442 4.50 -1.26 -13.18
C GLY A 442 3.58 -0.60 -12.17
N ALA A 443 4.00 -0.57 -10.92
CA ALA A 443 3.50 0.38 -9.93
C ALA A 443 4.74 1.09 -9.36
N ASN A 444 4.76 2.41 -9.56
CA ASN A 444 5.72 3.42 -9.12
C ASN A 444 7.14 3.31 -9.70
N ALA A 445 7.29 3.84 -10.92
CA ALA A 445 8.57 3.94 -11.63
C ALA A 445 9.06 5.36 -11.90
N ILE A 446 8.44 6.35 -11.26
CA ILE A 446 8.72 7.75 -11.54
C ILE A 446 9.36 8.32 -10.28
N GLY A 447 10.65 8.65 -10.38
CA GLY A 447 11.37 9.35 -9.33
C GLY A 447 11.12 10.86 -9.37
N PRO A 448 11.74 11.63 -8.46
CA PRO A 448 11.65 13.08 -8.51
C PRO A 448 12.12 13.56 -9.89
N HIS A 449 11.18 14.10 -10.68
CA HIS A 449 11.51 14.77 -11.92
C HIS A 449 11.91 16.19 -11.60
N ILE A 450 13.15 16.54 -11.92
CA ILE A 450 13.56 17.93 -12.01
C ILE A 450 13.58 18.26 -13.50
N GLY A 451 12.54 18.95 -13.95
CA GLY A 451 12.30 19.27 -15.35
C GLY A 451 11.01 20.05 -15.54
N ALA A 452 10.84 20.69 -16.69
CA ALA A 452 9.75 21.65 -16.91
C ALA A 452 8.34 21.03 -16.80
N GLN A 453 8.22 19.74 -17.10
CA GLN A 453 6.97 18.95 -16.99
C GLN A 453 6.64 18.45 -15.60
N HIS A 454 7.54 18.62 -14.62
CA HIS A 454 7.40 17.95 -13.32
C HIS A 454 6.04 18.22 -12.67
N VAL A 455 5.51 19.44 -12.81
CA VAL A 455 4.21 19.83 -12.21
C VAL A 455 3.05 19.05 -12.82
N ASN A 456 2.95 18.98 -14.14
CA ASN A 456 1.83 18.29 -14.80
C ASN A 456 1.95 16.77 -14.65
N LEU A 457 3.17 16.24 -14.69
CA LEU A 457 3.42 14.84 -14.35
C LEU A 457 3.10 14.54 -12.88
N GLN A 458 3.47 15.43 -11.95
CA GLN A 458 3.16 15.28 -10.54
C GLN A 458 1.65 15.36 -10.30
N ARG A 459 0.91 16.24 -10.99
CA ARG A 459 -0.56 16.28 -10.92
C ARG A 459 -1.20 15.02 -11.49
N LEU A 460 -0.71 14.56 -12.64
CA LEU A 460 -1.16 13.31 -13.25
C LEU A 460 -0.95 12.13 -12.30
N LEU A 461 0.18 12.13 -11.59
CA LEU A 461 0.45 11.15 -10.56
C LEU A 461 -0.45 11.39 -9.37
N GLN A 462 -0.47 12.56 -8.72
CA GLN A 462 -1.30 12.87 -7.53
C GLN A 462 -2.80 12.62 -7.71
N ASN A 463 -3.33 12.80 -8.93
CA ASN A 463 -4.73 12.49 -9.27
C ASN A 463 -4.98 10.99 -9.52
N ASP A 464 -3.93 10.18 -9.52
CA ASP A 464 -3.96 8.73 -9.44
C ASP A 464 -3.98 8.31 -7.95
N PRO A 465 -5.03 7.66 -7.45
CA PRO A 465 -5.09 7.18 -6.06
C PRO A 465 -3.99 6.15 -5.72
N SER A 466 -3.19 5.70 -6.70
CA SER A 466 -2.00 4.87 -6.51
C SER A 466 -0.67 5.63 -6.32
N SER A 467 -0.68 6.97 -6.44
CA SER A 467 0.53 7.81 -6.39
C SER A 467 0.81 8.47 -5.05
N ALA A 468 -0.01 8.21 -4.02
CA ALA A 468 0.44 8.48 -2.68
C ALA A 468 1.83 7.85 -2.59
N THR A 469 2.86 8.68 -2.41
CA THR A 469 4.16 8.21 -1.97
C THR A 469 3.85 7.16 -0.93
N PRO A 470 4.39 5.93 -1.03
CA PRO A 470 4.18 4.97 0.02
C PRO A 470 4.57 5.70 1.30
N LYS A 471 3.58 6.12 2.09
CA LYS A 471 3.79 6.43 3.49
C LYS A 471 4.45 5.14 3.93
N VAL A 472 5.75 5.23 4.20
CA VAL A 472 6.57 4.14 4.70
C VAL A 472 5.64 3.34 5.58
N LEU A 473 5.34 2.09 5.16
CA LEU A 473 4.47 1.18 5.88
C LEU A 473 4.78 1.41 7.34
N ALA A 474 3.85 2.01 8.08
CA ALA A 474 4.11 2.46 9.42
C ALA A 474 4.50 1.21 10.21
N ALA A 475 5.80 0.98 10.34
CA ALA A 475 6.37 0.07 11.29
C ALA A 475 5.89 0.61 12.62
N GLN A 476 4.85 -0.02 13.20
CA GLN A 476 4.20 0.33 14.47
C GLN A 476 4.52 1.77 14.91
N ALA A 477 3.86 2.77 14.31
CA ALA A 477 4.29 4.17 14.39
C ALA A 477 4.67 4.55 15.83
N THR A 478 5.97 4.64 16.08
CA THR A 478 6.52 5.32 17.24
C THR A 478 6.11 6.78 17.06
N SER A 479 5.12 7.22 17.83
CA SER A 479 4.63 8.59 17.73
C SER A 479 5.68 9.53 18.33
N PHE A 480 6.43 10.23 17.46
CA PHE A 480 7.24 11.36 17.89
C PHE A 480 6.35 12.59 18.02
N PRO A 481 6.30 13.24 19.19
CA PRO A 481 5.50 14.44 19.36
C PRO A 481 5.98 15.58 18.46
N GLN A 482 5.04 16.21 17.76
CA GLN A 482 5.28 17.43 16.98
C GLN A 482 5.22 18.65 17.89
N TYR A 483 6.20 19.54 17.74
CA TYR A 483 6.29 20.82 18.45
C TYR A 483 6.43 21.98 17.47
N ASN A 484 6.25 23.19 17.97
CA ASN A 484 6.36 24.42 17.20
C ASN A 484 7.38 25.36 17.86
N PHE A 485 8.24 25.95 17.05
CA PHE A 485 9.17 27.00 17.44
C PHE A 485 8.80 28.31 16.74
N THR A 486 8.71 29.40 17.50
CA THR A 486 8.38 30.71 16.95
C THR A 486 9.61 31.35 16.31
N GLN A 487 9.54 31.56 14.99
CA GLN A 487 10.59 32.19 14.19
C GLN A 487 10.17 33.58 13.72
N PRO A 488 11.10 34.54 13.56
CA PRO A 488 10.81 35.76 12.83
C PRO A 488 10.54 35.46 11.35
N LEU A 489 9.69 36.27 10.72
CA LEU A 489 9.39 36.12 9.30
C LEU A 489 10.60 36.47 8.41
N ASP A 490 11.43 37.42 8.85
CA ASP A 490 12.63 37.87 8.17
C ASP A 490 13.74 38.09 9.22
N HIS A 491 14.91 37.46 9.04
CA HIS A 491 16.05 37.59 9.96
C HIS A 491 16.93 38.81 9.69
N PHE A 492 16.79 39.42 8.51
CA PHE A 492 17.63 40.52 8.05
C PHE A 492 16.93 41.87 8.10
N THR A 493 15.60 41.88 8.23
CA THR A 493 14.81 43.09 8.49
C THR A 493 13.84 42.88 9.64
N ASN A 494 13.78 43.85 10.56
CA ASN A 494 12.85 43.76 11.68
C ASN A 494 11.44 44.17 11.23
N THR A 495 10.64 43.18 10.84
CA THR A 495 9.23 43.37 10.44
C THR A 495 8.27 43.22 11.62
N GLY A 496 8.71 42.68 12.75
CA GLY A 496 7.86 42.31 13.89
C GLY A 496 6.93 41.11 13.65
N HIS A 497 6.94 40.52 12.45
CA HIS A 497 6.11 39.36 12.12
C HIS A 497 6.82 38.04 12.45
N THR A 498 6.06 37.04 12.85
CA THR A 498 6.57 35.70 13.24
C THR A 498 5.73 34.58 12.64
N PHE A 499 6.29 33.37 12.56
CA PHE A 499 5.58 32.15 12.18
C PHE A 499 5.97 30.97 13.08
N GLN A 500 5.22 29.87 13.01
CA GLN A 500 5.50 28.64 13.76
C GLN A 500 6.20 27.62 12.85
N GLN A 501 7.45 27.30 13.16
CA GLN A 501 8.23 26.26 12.50
C GLN A 501 8.06 24.93 13.24
N ARG A 502 7.70 23.86 12.53
CA ARG A 502 7.53 22.54 13.13
C ARG A 502 8.85 21.85 13.40
N TYR A 503 8.91 21.06 14.47
CA TYR A 503 10.00 20.13 14.73
C TYR A 503 9.52 18.92 15.53
N TRP A 504 10.27 17.82 15.45
CA TRP A 504 10.03 16.58 16.21
C TRP A 504 11.23 16.26 17.07
N LEU A 505 10.98 15.62 18.22
CA LEU A 505 11.98 15.38 19.25
C LEU A 505 11.99 13.90 19.65
N SER A 506 13.19 13.32 19.73
CA SER A 506 13.43 12.01 20.34
C SER A 506 14.42 12.14 21.49
N THR A 507 13.96 11.79 22.69
CA THR A 507 14.78 11.75 23.91
C THR A 507 15.09 10.33 24.38
N ARG A 508 14.85 9.31 23.53
CA ARG A 508 14.99 7.88 23.91
C ARG A 508 16.36 7.53 24.48
N HIS A 509 17.41 8.13 23.92
CA HIS A 509 18.80 7.88 24.29
C HIS A 509 19.42 8.98 25.15
N PHE A 510 18.63 9.99 25.54
CA PHE A 510 19.16 11.16 26.23
C PHE A 510 19.70 10.78 27.62
N ASN A 511 21.01 10.96 27.81
CA ASN A 511 21.66 10.71 29.10
C ASN A 511 22.10 12.04 29.75
N PRO A 512 21.25 12.68 30.58
CA PRO A 512 21.58 13.96 31.22
C PRO A 512 22.75 13.89 32.21
N ASN A 513 23.05 12.69 32.72
CA ASN A 513 24.10 12.42 33.70
C ASN A 513 25.44 12.00 33.07
N SER A 514 25.55 12.05 31.74
CA SER A 514 26.79 11.73 31.04
C SER A 514 27.94 12.64 31.49
N THR A 515 29.10 12.03 31.74
CA THR A 515 30.36 12.74 32.00
C THR A 515 31.00 13.29 30.73
N SER A 516 30.57 12.81 29.55
CA SER A 516 30.98 13.32 28.24
C SER A 516 29.96 14.35 27.73
N PRO A 517 30.38 15.30 26.86
CA PRO A 517 29.45 16.23 26.21
C PRO A 517 28.33 15.50 25.47
N VAL A 518 27.08 15.80 25.83
CA VAL A 518 25.88 15.23 25.21
C VAL A 518 25.49 16.10 24.02
N PRO A 519 25.48 15.59 22.79
CA PRO A 519 25.13 16.39 21.62
C PRO A 519 23.62 16.46 21.39
N VAL A 520 23.21 17.51 20.67
CA VAL A 520 21.93 17.54 19.95
C VAL A 520 22.24 17.25 18.48
N ILE A 521 21.65 16.17 17.95
CA ILE A 521 21.73 15.79 16.55
C ILE A 521 20.48 16.33 15.87
N VAL A 522 20.65 17.33 15.00
CA VAL A 522 19.55 17.92 14.24
C VAL A 522 19.61 17.44 12.80
N LEU A 523 18.55 16.79 12.36
CA LEU A 523 18.29 16.43 10.98
C LEU A 523 17.43 17.52 10.33
N ASP A 524 17.95 18.12 9.28
CA ASP A 524 17.27 19.13 8.49
C ASP A 524 16.26 18.49 7.54
N GLY A 525 15.02 19.00 7.56
CA GLY A 525 13.92 18.49 6.74
C GLY A 525 14.11 18.67 5.23
N GLY A 526 14.96 19.62 4.81
CA GLY A 526 15.20 19.92 3.40
C GLY A 526 13.92 20.32 2.65
N GLU A 527 13.78 19.79 1.45
CA GLU A 527 12.70 20.08 0.51
C GLU A 527 11.46 19.18 0.71
N THR A 528 11.23 18.64 1.91
CA THR A 528 10.10 17.72 2.18
C THR A 528 9.37 18.07 3.47
N ASP A 529 8.22 17.45 3.71
CA ASP A 529 7.58 17.52 5.02
C ASP A 529 8.51 16.86 6.05
N GLY A 530 8.61 17.45 7.25
CA GLY A 530 9.43 16.86 8.31
C GLY A 530 8.96 15.46 8.73
N THR A 531 7.69 15.10 8.50
CA THR A 531 7.20 13.72 8.77
C THR A 531 7.92 12.67 7.93
N ASP A 532 8.40 13.03 6.74
CA ASP A 532 9.11 12.11 5.85
C ASP A 532 10.50 11.75 6.39
N ARG A 533 10.99 12.49 7.39
CA ARG A 533 12.29 12.28 8.03
C ARG A 533 12.21 11.50 9.35
N LEU A 534 11.01 11.19 9.84
CA LEU A 534 10.83 10.42 11.08
C LEU A 534 11.47 9.02 11.07
N PRO A 535 11.53 8.28 9.94
CA PRO A 535 12.27 7.02 9.90
C PRO A 535 13.75 7.16 10.30
N TYR A 536 14.37 8.30 9.99
CA TYR A 536 15.75 8.58 10.36
C TYR A 536 15.92 8.88 11.85
N LEU A 537 14.88 9.44 12.48
CA LEU A 537 14.77 9.66 13.92
C LEU A 537 14.46 8.37 14.70
N ASP A 538 13.78 7.41 14.06
CA ASP A 538 13.37 6.14 14.68
C ASP A 538 14.44 5.06 14.59
N THR A 539 14.85 4.71 13.38
CA THR A 539 15.82 3.64 13.17
C THR A 539 16.94 4.06 12.22
N GLY A 540 16.94 5.24 11.62
CA GLY A 540 18.06 5.68 10.78
C GLY A 540 19.19 6.34 11.56
N ILE A 541 19.95 7.17 10.84
CA ILE A 541 21.22 7.75 11.30
C ILE A 541 21.11 8.60 12.56
N VAL A 542 19.99 9.31 12.78
CA VAL A 542 19.82 10.12 13.99
C VAL A 542 19.69 9.23 15.21
N ASP A 543 18.93 8.14 15.11
CA ASP A 543 18.84 7.14 16.17
C ASP A 543 20.22 6.50 16.46
N ILE A 544 20.95 6.10 15.42
CA ILE A 544 22.31 5.53 15.54
C ILE A 544 23.26 6.48 16.28
N LEU A 545 23.31 7.75 15.88
CA LEU A 545 24.21 8.75 16.46
C LEU A 545 23.81 9.09 17.90
N THR A 546 22.51 9.19 18.18
CA THR A 546 22.01 9.50 19.53
C THR A 546 22.20 8.33 20.49
N GLU A 547 21.94 7.08 20.07
CA GLU A 547 22.25 5.87 20.83
C GLU A 547 23.74 5.82 21.17
N ALA A 548 24.61 6.05 20.18
CA ALA A 548 26.04 5.96 20.39
C ALA A 548 26.60 7.04 21.31
N THR A 549 25.99 8.23 21.36
CA THR A 549 26.50 9.41 22.08
C THR A 549 25.74 9.75 23.36
N GLY A 550 24.59 9.10 23.60
CA GLY A 550 23.63 9.48 24.65
C GLY A 550 22.91 10.80 24.36
N GLY A 551 22.83 11.19 23.08
CA GLY A 551 22.37 12.47 22.57
C GLY A 551 20.85 12.61 22.46
N ILE A 552 20.41 13.75 21.92
CA ILE A 552 19.02 14.05 21.58
C ILE A 552 18.88 14.12 20.06
N GLY A 553 17.82 13.52 19.52
CA GLY A 553 17.50 13.60 18.10
C GLY A 553 16.43 14.65 17.85
N VAL A 554 16.62 15.49 16.84
CA VAL A 554 15.66 16.51 16.39
C VAL A 554 15.49 16.41 14.89
N VAL A 555 14.25 16.40 14.42
CA VAL A 555 13.93 16.69 13.01
C VAL A 555 13.40 18.12 12.95
N LEU A 556 14.06 19.00 12.19
CA LEU A 556 13.68 20.40 12.03
C LEU A 556 13.07 20.64 10.65
N GLU A 557 11.81 21.05 10.59
CA GLU A 557 11.17 21.35 9.32
C GLU A 557 11.75 22.60 8.66
N HIS A 558 11.93 22.53 7.34
CA HIS A 558 12.48 23.63 6.56
C HIS A 558 11.42 24.67 6.18
N ARG A 559 11.81 25.95 6.18
CA ARG A 559 11.04 27.03 5.53
C ARG A 559 11.66 27.41 4.20
N TRP A 560 10.86 27.31 3.15
CA TRP A 560 11.23 27.39 1.75
C TRP A 560 11.55 28.82 1.25
N LEU A 561 12.61 29.40 1.80
CA LEU A 561 13.15 30.73 1.48
C LEU A 561 14.57 30.63 0.93
N ASN A 562 15.13 31.74 0.46
CA ASN A 562 16.53 31.80 0.02
C ASN A 562 17.48 31.19 1.06
N ASN A 563 18.64 30.70 0.60
CA ASN A 563 19.57 29.92 1.42
C ASN A 563 20.01 30.66 2.69
N ASP A 564 20.18 31.99 2.62
CA ASP A 564 20.62 32.82 3.76
C ASP A 564 19.52 32.91 4.85
N GLN A 565 18.25 33.17 4.49
CA GLN A 565 17.14 33.19 5.44
C GLN A 565 16.93 31.82 6.07
N ALA A 566 16.97 30.78 5.24
CA ALA A 566 16.71 29.42 5.67
C ALA A 566 17.80 28.93 6.65
N ALA A 567 19.06 29.32 6.43
CA ALA A 567 20.15 29.05 7.37
C ALA A 567 20.01 29.89 8.66
N ALA A 568 19.51 31.13 8.58
CA ALA A 568 19.24 31.97 9.74
C ALA A 568 18.10 31.42 10.62
N ASP A 569 17.06 30.83 10.04
CA ASP A 569 16.02 30.09 10.78
C ASP A 569 16.67 29.01 11.66
N SER A 570 17.50 28.14 11.07
CA SER A 570 18.19 27.09 11.84
C SER A 570 19.15 27.65 12.88
N ALA A 571 19.87 28.73 12.57
CA ALA A 571 20.75 29.39 13.54
C ALA A 571 19.97 29.93 14.75
N ASN A 572 18.82 30.56 14.52
CA ASN A 572 17.94 31.05 15.58
C ASN A 572 17.36 29.90 16.41
N PHE A 573 16.92 28.82 15.77
CA PHE A 573 16.42 27.63 16.45
C PHE A 573 17.48 27.05 17.40
N ILE A 574 18.67 26.76 16.88
CA ILE A 574 19.78 26.16 17.64
C ILE A 574 20.23 27.03 18.81
N SER A 575 20.10 28.35 18.69
CA SER A 575 20.53 29.31 19.72
C SER A 575 19.46 29.60 20.77
N SER A 576 18.19 29.27 20.51
CA SER A 576 17.07 29.78 21.31
C SER A 576 16.03 28.73 21.72
N VAL A 577 16.06 27.52 21.13
CA VAL A 577 15.05 26.49 21.41
C VAL A 577 15.09 26.02 22.86
N LYS A 578 13.90 25.81 23.43
CA LYS A 578 13.70 25.14 24.71
C LYS A 578 12.91 23.88 24.48
N PHE A 579 13.52 22.73 24.77
CA PHE A 579 12.88 21.43 24.56
C PHE A 579 11.89 21.11 25.69
N PRO A 580 10.62 20.78 25.36
CA PRO A 580 9.65 20.36 26.37
C PRO A 580 10.13 19.13 27.15
N GLY A 581 9.99 19.19 28.48
CA GLY A 581 10.43 18.11 29.37
C GLY A 581 11.93 18.08 29.68
N ILE A 582 12.69 19.10 29.26
CA ILE A 582 14.12 19.22 29.55
C ILE A 582 14.41 20.59 30.17
N ASP A 583 14.71 20.61 31.48
CA ASP A 583 14.98 21.85 32.22
C ASP A 583 16.39 22.42 31.96
N LYS A 584 17.29 21.61 31.39
CA LYS A 584 18.67 22.01 31.09
C LYS A 584 18.70 22.89 29.83
N ASP A 585 19.45 23.98 29.88
CA ASP A 585 19.75 24.77 28.69
C ASP A 585 20.66 23.98 27.74
N LEU A 586 20.09 23.60 26.59
CA LEU A 586 20.77 22.86 25.52
C LEU A 586 21.06 23.73 24.30
N THR A 587 20.92 25.05 24.40
CA THR A 587 21.22 25.98 23.31
C THR A 587 22.72 26.01 23.00
N ALA A 588 23.04 26.30 21.75
CA ALA A 588 24.40 26.62 21.36
C ALA A 588 24.79 28.02 21.84
N PRO A 589 26.08 28.30 22.12
CA PRO A 589 27.25 27.44 21.88
C PRO A 589 27.62 26.53 23.06
N ASN A 590 26.79 26.46 24.11
CA ASN A 590 27.10 25.73 25.36
C ASN A 590 26.93 24.21 25.24
N THR A 591 26.23 23.76 24.19
CA THR A 591 25.97 22.36 23.87
C THR A 591 26.51 22.07 22.46
N PRO A 592 27.13 20.91 22.21
CA PRO A 592 27.59 20.56 20.87
C PRO A 592 26.41 20.16 19.98
N TRP A 593 26.09 20.99 18.99
CA TRP A 593 25.11 20.66 17.96
C TRP A 593 25.78 20.02 16.75
N ILE A 594 25.30 18.85 16.34
CA ILE A 594 25.70 18.18 15.11
C ILE A 594 24.57 18.32 14.11
N TYR A 595 24.85 18.97 12.98
CA TYR A 595 23.88 19.23 11.93
C TYR A 595 23.97 18.16 10.84
N TYR A 596 22.85 17.57 10.44
CA TYR A 596 22.80 16.48 9.48
C TYR A 596 21.74 16.77 8.41
N GLY A 597 22.00 16.36 7.16
CA GLY A 597 20.97 16.26 6.13
C GLY A 597 21.45 15.53 4.88
N GLY A 598 20.48 15.00 4.12
CA GLY A 598 20.61 14.42 2.78
C GLY A 598 20.29 15.44 1.68
N SER A 599 20.87 15.31 0.47
CA SER A 599 20.48 16.13 -0.70
C SER A 599 20.66 17.66 -0.45
N TYR A 600 19.64 18.48 -0.71
CA TYR A 600 19.61 19.90 -0.39
C TYR A 600 19.79 20.15 1.11
N ALA A 601 19.23 19.30 1.98
CA ALA A 601 19.47 19.35 3.42
C ALA A 601 20.94 19.07 3.77
N GLY A 602 21.63 18.24 2.97
CA GLY A 602 23.07 18.01 3.06
C GLY A 602 23.89 19.23 2.65
N ALA A 603 23.50 19.91 1.57
CA ALA A 603 24.09 21.20 1.21
C ALA A 603 23.91 22.23 2.34
N ARG A 604 22.71 22.32 2.91
CA ARG A 604 22.43 23.14 4.08
C ARG A 604 23.27 22.75 5.30
N SER A 605 23.51 21.47 5.54
CA SER A 605 24.37 21.01 6.64
C SER A 605 25.79 21.52 6.51
N ALA A 606 26.35 21.45 5.29
CA ALA A 606 27.65 22.04 4.99
C ALA A 606 27.63 23.57 5.12
N HIS A 607 26.60 24.25 4.60
CA HIS A 607 26.45 25.70 4.70
C HIS A 607 26.34 26.16 6.15
N MET A 608 25.56 25.48 6.98
CA MET A 608 25.40 25.78 8.41
C MET A 608 26.73 25.69 9.14
N ARG A 609 27.58 24.72 8.80
CA ARG A 609 28.92 24.60 9.38
C ARG A 609 29.86 25.72 8.95
N VAL A 610 29.76 26.20 7.71
CA VAL A 610 30.56 27.31 7.17
C VAL A 610 30.10 28.67 7.70
N LEU A 611 28.78 28.93 7.68
CA LEU A 611 28.16 30.20 8.03
C LEU A 611 28.09 30.41 9.55
N TYR A 612 27.78 29.36 10.31
CA TYR A 612 27.53 29.44 11.74
C TYR A 612 28.48 28.57 12.57
N PRO A 613 29.81 28.69 12.40
CA PRO A 613 30.75 27.72 12.93
C PRO A 613 30.88 27.73 14.46
N LYS A 614 30.34 28.75 15.12
CA LYS A 614 30.35 28.90 16.58
C LYS A 614 29.21 28.14 17.26
N ILE A 615 28.08 27.96 16.57
CA ILE A 615 26.88 27.32 17.12
C ILE A 615 26.64 25.92 16.57
N VAL A 616 27.10 25.64 15.34
CA VAL A 616 27.11 24.30 14.75
C VAL A 616 28.45 23.66 15.04
N PHE A 617 28.53 22.75 16.00
CA PHE A 617 29.80 22.17 16.42
C PHE A 617 30.40 21.27 15.34
N GLY A 618 29.59 20.42 14.73
CA GLY A 618 29.95 19.58 13.57
C GLY A 618 28.79 19.46 12.60
N ALA A 619 29.07 19.04 11.37
CA ALA A 619 28.04 18.75 10.39
C ALA A 619 28.39 17.55 9.51
N ILE A 620 27.36 16.85 9.05
CA ILE A 620 27.45 15.74 8.11
C ILE A 620 26.55 16.08 6.92
N ALA A 621 27.17 16.22 5.75
CA ALA A 621 26.48 16.44 4.50
C ALA A 621 26.44 15.12 3.73
N SER A 622 25.30 14.44 3.81
CA SER A 622 25.03 13.20 3.07
C SER A 622 24.46 13.53 1.69
N SER A 623 25.04 13.01 0.61
CA SER A 623 24.69 13.36 -0.78
C SER A 623 24.50 14.86 -0.99
N GLY A 624 25.34 15.67 -0.35
CA GLY A 624 25.10 17.10 -0.15
C GLY A 624 25.39 17.90 -1.40
N VAL A 625 24.35 18.37 -2.10
CA VAL A 625 24.42 19.12 -3.38
C VAL A 625 24.92 20.56 -3.20
N THR A 626 26.13 20.69 -2.68
CA THR A 626 26.79 21.95 -2.28
C THR A 626 27.18 22.83 -3.47
N TYR A 627 27.17 22.29 -4.70
CA TYR A 627 27.46 23.02 -5.92
C TYR A 627 26.19 23.26 -6.73
N ALA A 628 25.76 24.52 -6.83
CA ALA A 628 24.66 24.95 -7.68
C ALA A 628 25.10 25.04 -9.14
N ASN A 629 24.30 24.48 -10.06
CA ASN A 629 24.65 24.35 -11.47
C ASN A 629 23.46 24.70 -12.38
N ILE A 630 23.65 25.55 -13.39
CA ILE A 630 22.58 25.90 -14.34
C ILE A 630 22.23 24.74 -15.27
N LYS A 631 23.22 24.01 -15.79
CA LYS A 631 23.02 22.95 -16.80
C LYS A 631 23.48 21.62 -16.23
N ASP A 632 22.56 20.87 -15.67
CA ASP A 632 22.87 19.65 -14.92
C ASP A 632 22.66 18.38 -15.74
N TRP A 633 23.41 18.26 -16.83
CA TRP A 633 23.34 17.07 -17.69
C TRP A 633 24.02 15.86 -17.07
N GLN A 634 24.98 16.10 -16.14
CA GLN A 634 25.75 15.04 -15.50
C GLN A 634 24.90 14.14 -14.62
N TYR A 635 23.73 14.61 -14.15
CA TYR A 635 22.73 13.80 -13.47
C TYR A 635 22.42 12.51 -14.25
N TYR A 636 22.05 12.65 -15.53
CA TYR A 636 21.76 11.50 -16.40
C TYR A 636 23.02 10.76 -16.87
N ASP A 637 24.18 11.42 -16.89
CA ASP A 637 25.44 10.77 -17.23
C ASP A 637 25.90 9.77 -16.16
N ILE A 638 25.67 10.06 -14.88
CA ILE A 638 25.91 9.09 -13.81
C ILE A 638 25.02 7.86 -13.99
N ILE A 639 23.71 8.05 -14.23
CA ILE A 639 22.78 6.95 -14.49
C ILE A 639 23.29 6.10 -15.67
N ARG A 640 23.69 6.75 -16.77
CA ARG A 640 24.25 6.09 -17.95
C ARG A 640 25.50 5.24 -17.64
N ARG A 641 26.38 5.71 -16.75
CA ARG A 641 27.65 5.05 -16.40
C ARG A 641 27.52 3.95 -15.36
N PHE A 642 26.59 4.08 -14.41
CA PHE A 642 26.50 3.20 -13.24
C PHE A 642 25.31 2.24 -13.26
N ALA A 643 24.25 2.53 -14.03
CA ALA A 643 23.16 1.59 -14.23
C ALA A 643 23.59 0.39 -15.09
N ASP A 644 22.71 -0.61 -15.20
CA ASP A 644 22.91 -1.76 -16.07
C ASP A 644 23.24 -1.32 -17.52
N GLN A 645 24.41 -1.71 -18.01
CA GLN A 645 24.95 -1.21 -19.28
C GLN A 645 24.18 -1.75 -20.49
N ASP A 646 23.59 -2.94 -20.38
CA ASP A 646 22.72 -3.51 -21.41
C ASP A 646 21.42 -2.69 -21.53
N CYS A 647 20.81 -2.34 -20.39
CA CYS A 647 19.66 -1.42 -20.33
C CYS A 647 20.00 -0.05 -20.91
N MET A 648 21.10 0.58 -20.47
CA MET A 648 21.47 1.92 -20.93
C MET A 648 21.76 1.97 -22.43
N LYS A 649 22.36 0.93 -23.02
CA LYS A 649 22.56 0.85 -24.47
C LYS A 649 21.25 0.88 -25.25
N GLN A 650 20.20 0.23 -24.73
CA GLN A 650 18.88 0.26 -25.37
C GLN A 650 18.18 1.60 -25.21
N VAL A 651 18.34 2.25 -24.06
CA VAL A 651 17.85 3.62 -23.84
C VAL A 651 18.50 4.58 -24.84
N GLN A 652 19.84 4.56 -24.95
CA GLN A 652 20.59 5.37 -25.92
C GLN A 652 20.11 5.14 -27.35
N THR A 653 20.06 3.88 -27.78
CA THR A 653 19.57 3.50 -29.13
C THR A 653 18.18 4.05 -29.38
N THR A 654 17.29 3.94 -28.40
CA THR A 654 15.91 4.42 -28.54
C THR A 654 15.84 5.94 -28.69
N ILE A 655 16.55 6.67 -27.82
CA ILE A 655 16.55 8.14 -27.85
C ILE A 655 17.16 8.68 -29.14
N GLU A 656 18.25 8.08 -29.62
CA GLU A 656 18.88 8.47 -30.89
C GLU A 656 17.94 8.28 -32.09
N GLU A 657 17.23 7.14 -32.17
CA GLU A 657 16.26 6.89 -33.24
C GLU A 657 15.03 7.78 -33.13
N VAL A 658 14.52 8.00 -31.91
CA VAL A 658 13.39 8.91 -31.66
C VAL A 658 13.73 10.32 -32.12
N ASP A 659 14.85 10.89 -31.66
CA ASP A 659 15.26 12.25 -32.03
C ASP A 659 15.46 12.38 -33.55
N ALA A 660 16.04 11.36 -34.19
CA ALA A 660 16.22 11.34 -35.65
C ALA A 660 14.89 11.31 -36.42
N LEU A 661 13.85 10.65 -35.90
CA LEU A 661 12.52 10.61 -36.51
C LEU A 661 11.73 11.90 -36.27
N LEU A 662 11.82 12.49 -35.07
CA LEU A 662 11.23 13.80 -34.78
C LEU A 662 11.79 14.88 -35.72
N ALA A 663 13.11 14.87 -35.96
CA ALA A 663 13.78 15.82 -36.85
C ALA A 663 13.30 15.76 -38.32
N LYS A 664 12.80 14.60 -38.79
CA LYS A 664 12.31 14.43 -40.17
C LYS A 664 10.94 15.09 -40.42
N LYS A 665 10.17 15.40 -39.37
CA LYS A 665 8.80 15.95 -39.44
C LYS A 665 7.81 15.06 -40.22
N GLY A 666 6.55 15.50 -40.31
CA GLY A 666 5.48 14.81 -41.04
C GLY A 666 5.23 13.38 -40.54
N GLN A 667 4.96 12.44 -41.45
CA GLN A 667 4.58 11.07 -41.10
C GLN A 667 5.56 10.36 -40.15
N ALA A 668 6.87 10.58 -40.30
CA ALA A 668 7.88 9.95 -39.44
C ALA A 668 7.75 10.39 -37.98
N ARG A 669 7.55 11.70 -37.77
CA ARG A 669 7.30 12.30 -36.46
C ARG A 669 5.98 11.81 -35.85
N ASP A 670 4.91 11.81 -36.63
CA ASP A 670 3.59 11.48 -36.11
C ASP A 670 3.48 10.00 -35.72
N VAL A 671 4.06 9.12 -36.54
CA VAL A 671 4.09 7.66 -36.28
C VAL A 671 4.90 7.32 -35.03
N ILE A 672 6.08 7.93 -34.85
CA ILE A 672 6.89 7.62 -33.65
C ILE A 672 6.18 8.07 -32.39
N ARG A 673 5.58 9.26 -32.38
CA ARG A 673 4.82 9.76 -31.22
C ARG A 673 3.58 8.92 -30.92
N GLN A 674 2.86 8.51 -31.97
CA GLN A 674 1.72 7.62 -31.82
C GLN A 674 2.11 6.24 -31.26
N THR A 675 3.29 5.73 -31.60
CA THR A 675 3.80 4.43 -31.10
C THR A 675 3.94 4.42 -29.58
N PHE A 676 4.34 5.55 -28.98
CA PHE A 676 4.43 5.74 -27.53
C PHE A 676 3.07 6.08 -26.87
N GLY A 677 1.99 6.13 -27.65
CA GLY A 677 0.67 6.56 -27.18
C GLY A 677 0.60 8.06 -26.89
N LEU A 678 1.48 8.88 -27.45
CA LEU A 678 1.60 10.33 -27.21
C LEU A 678 1.43 11.15 -28.52
N GLY A 679 0.61 10.65 -29.44
CA GLY A 679 0.41 11.27 -30.76
C GLY A 679 -0.29 12.64 -30.73
N ASN A 680 -1.04 12.94 -29.67
CA ASN A 680 -1.84 14.17 -29.56
C ASN A 680 -1.15 15.28 -28.75
N LEU A 681 0.05 15.05 -28.22
CA LEU A 681 0.85 16.09 -27.56
C LEU A 681 1.24 17.20 -28.55
N THR A 682 1.21 18.47 -28.19
CA THR A 682 1.46 19.53 -29.18
C THR A 682 2.95 19.65 -29.50
N HIS A 683 3.81 19.64 -28.47
CA HIS A 683 5.24 19.94 -28.59
C HIS A 683 6.14 18.69 -28.55
N ASP A 684 7.24 18.71 -29.31
CA ASP A 684 8.17 17.57 -29.40
C ASP A 684 9.12 17.52 -28.20
N GLU A 685 9.43 18.69 -27.63
CA GLU A 685 10.14 18.83 -26.36
C GLU A 685 9.38 18.13 -25.23
N ASP A 686 8.06 18.30 -25.21
CA ASP A 686 7.21 17.66 -24.22
C ASP A 686 7.22 16.13 -24.39
N PHE A 687 7.19 15.67 -25.63
CA PHE A 687 7.30 14.25 -25.93
C PHE A 687 8.65 13.68 -25.46
N GLY A 688 9.75 14.32 -25.83
CA GLY A 688 11.11 13.91 -25.44
C GLY A 688 11.33 13.93 -23.91
N SER A 689 10.76 14.93 -23.23
CA SER A 689 10.79 15.06 -21.78
C SER A 689 10.01 13.94 -21.09
N THR A 690 8.83 13.56 -21.61
CA THR A 690 8.04 12.45 -21.07
C THR A 690 8.82 11.14 -21.08
N LEU A 691 9.66 10.92 -22.11
CA LEU A 691 10.50 9.72 -22.19
C LEU A 691 11.56 9.66 -21.11
N SER A 692 12.03 10.79 -20.56
CA SER A 692 13.01 10.78 -19.46
C SER A 692 12.45 10.23 -18.14
N SER A 693 11.12 10.05 -18.06
CA SER A 693 10.41 9.74 -16.82
C SER A 693 10.96 8.54 -16.03
N PRO A 694 11.16 7.36 -16.65
CA PRO A 694 11.56 6.16 -15.93
C PRO A 694 12.97 6.25 -15.32
N LEU A 695 13.83 7.12 -15.86
CA LEU A 695 15.21 7.28 -15.43
C LEU A 695 15.32 7.91 -14.04
N GLY A 696 14.36 8.74 -13.65
CA GLY A 696 14.31 9.32 -12.30
C GLY A 696 14.22 8.26 -11.19
N GLY A 697 13.67 7.08 -11.50
CA GLY A 697 13.57 5.97 -10.55
C GLY A 697 14.93 5.45 -10.05
N TRP A 698 16.04 5.75 -10.73
CA TRP A 698 17.39 5.37 -10.28
C TRP A 698 17.71 5.94 -8.90
N GLN A 699 17.42 7.22 -8.68
CA GLN A 699 17.65 7.92 -7.42
C GLN A 699 16.92 7.24 -6.24
N ASN A 700 15.77 6.63 -6.50
CA ASN A 700 14.92 5.98 -5.49
C ASN A 700 15.34 4.54 -5.14
N THR A 701 16.43 4.05 -5.72
CA THR A 701 16.95 2.73 -5.36
C THR A 701 17.62 2.80 -3.99
N ASN A 702 17.39 1.79 -3.17
CA ASN A 702 17.89 1.73 -1.81
C ASN A 702 18.32 0.30 -1.44
N TRP A 703 19.27 0.19 -0.51
CA TRP A 703 19.71 -1.10 0.01
C TRP A 703 18.70 -1.71 0.98
N ASP A 704 17.89 -0.88 1.65
CA ASP A 704 16.81 -1.33 2.53
C ASP A 704 15.58 -1.71 1.70
N PRO A 705 15.17 -2.99 1.71
CA PRO A 705 14.02 -3.45 0.93
C PRO A 705 12.70 -2.75 1.27
N ALA A 706 12.54 -2.20 2.48
CA ALA A 706 11.31 -1.54 2.90
C ALA A 706 11.09 -0.19 2.21
N VAL A 707 12.17 0.48 1.80
CA VAL A 707 12.13 1.80 1.15
C VAL A 707 12.67 1.80 -0.29
N ASN A 708 13.23 0.68 -0.76
CA ASN A 708 13.74 0.53 -2.11
C ASN A 708 12.64 0.58 -3.18
N SER A 709 12.81 1.41 -4.22
CA SER A 709 11.95 1.40 -5.39
C SER A 709 12.40 0.39 -6.45
N LEU A 710 11.49 -0.49 -6.88
CA LEU A 710 11.72 -1.40 -8.02
C LEU A 710 11.42 -0.74 -9.37
N GLY A 711 11.09 0.54 -9.41
CA GLY A 711 10.66 1.27 -10.60
C GLY A 711 11.65 1.21 -11.77
N PHE A 712 12.89 1.58 -11.50
CA PHE A 712 13.98 1.57 -12.49
C PHE A 712 14.38 0.15 -12.90
N GLN A 713 14.46 -0.77 -11.93
CA GLN A 713 14.73 -2.18 -12.22
C GLN A 713 13.66 -2.78 -13.10
N ASN A 714 12.38 -2.46 -12.81
CA ASN A 714 11.27 -2.75 -13.68
C ASN A 714 11.64 -2.16 -15.02
N PHE A 715 11.64 -0.84 -15.27
CA PHE A 715 11.98 -0.24 -16.57
C PHE A 715 13.10 -0.94 -17.37
N CYS A 716 14.25 -1.23 -16.75
CA CYS A 716 15.36 -1.90 -17.45
C CYS A 716 15.04 -3.31 -17.95
N ASN A 717 14.23 -4.08 -17.21
CA ASN A 717 13.82 -5.41 -17.66
C ASN A 717 13.05 -5.38 -19.02
N ALA A 718 12.53 -4.23 -19.48
CA ALA A 718 11.46 -4.11 -20.52
C ALA A 718 12.11 -4.09 -21.84
N LEU A 719 13.10 -3.21 -21.87
CA LEU A 719 14.08 -3.14 -22.90
C LEU A 719 14.70 -4.54 -23.04
N GLY A 720 14.97 -5.24 -21.93
CA GLY A 720 15.54 -6.58 -21.97
C GLY A 720 17.02 -6.52 -22.34
N LYS A 721 17.49 -7.40 -23.23
CA LYS A 721 18.89 -7.38 -23.72
C LYS A 721 19.02 -6.67 -25.08
N PRO A 722 20.11 -5.90 -25.31
CA PRO A 722 20.38 -5.28 -26.58
C PRO A 722 20.31 -6.26 -27.74
N ASN A 723 19.55 -5.91 -28.76
CA ASN A 723 19.48 -6.64 -30.02
C ASN A 723 19.35 -5.65 -31.18
N ASN A 724 19.65 -6.10 -32.41
CA ASN A 724 19.59 -5.27 -33.61
C ASN A 724 18.33 -5.55 -34.45
N THR A 725 17.32 -6.17 -33.86
CA THR A 725 16.07 -6.51 -34.56
C THR A 725 15.37 -5.22 -34.96
N GLN A 726 15.00 -5.12 -36.24
CA GLN A 726 14.31 -3.96 -36.80
C GLN A 726 12.81 -4.26 -36.92
N VAL A 727 11.97 -3.29 -36.55
CA VAL A 727 10.51 -3.34 -36.61
C VAL A 727 10.03 -2.19 -37.50
N GLU A 728 9.13 -2.48 -38.44
CA GLU A 728 8.56 -1.47 -39.34
C GLU A 728 7.30 -0.87 -38.70
N LEU A 729 7.33 0.44 -38.43
CA LEU A 729 6.21 1.19 -37.83
C LEU A 729 5.18 1.62 -38.86
N ALA A 730 5.67 2.01 -40.03
CA ALA A 730 4.90 2.43 -41.20
C ALA A 730 5.77 2.21 -42.43
N LYS A 731 5.17 2.26 -43.62
CA LYS A 731 5.85 1.98 -44.90
C LYS A 731 7.16 2.77 -45.02
N GLY A 732 8.29 2.09 -44.94
CA GLY A 732 9.63 2.69 -45.06
C GLY A 732 10.19 3.35 -43.79
N ILE A 733 9.49 3.26 -42.65
CA ILE A 733 9.95 3.74 -41.33
C ILE A 733 10.22 2.53 -40.45
N LYS A 734 11.50 2.25 -40.20
CA LYS A 734 11.95 1.13 -39.36
C LYS A 734 12.71 1.66 -38.15
N VAL A 735 12.53 0.98 -37.03
CA VAL A 735 13.19 1.26 -35.75
C VAL A 735 13.71 -0.01 -35.11
N ASN A 736 14.68 0.10 -34.22
CA ASN A 736 15.12 -0.99 -33.37
C ASN A 736 13.96 -1.47 -32.47
N SER A 737 13.89 -2.78 -32.19
CA SER A 737 12.90 -3.36 -31.27
C SER A 737 12.96 -2.76 -29.85
N ALA A 738 14.09 -2.21 -29.43
CA ALA A 738 14.25 -1.43 -28.19
C ALA A 738 13.26 -0.25 -28.14
N VAL A 739 13.03 0.43 -29.27
CA VAL A 739 12.06 1.54 -29.36
C VAL A 739 10.64 1.04 -29.06
N ILE A 740 10.28 -0.14 -29.54
CA ILE A 740 8.97 -0.75 -29.29
C ILE A 740 8.81 -1.14 -27.82
N ALA A 741 9.84 -1.75 -27.23
CA ALA A 741 9.84 -2.13 -25.83
C ALA A 741 9.70 -0.90 -24.91
N TYR A 742 10.44 0.17 -25.21
CA TYR A 742 10.34 1.43 -24.50
C TYR A 742 8.96 2.08 -24.70
N ALA A 743 8.48 2.16 -25.94
CA ALA A 743 7.16 2.71 -26.25
C ALA A 743 6.03 1.96 -25.53
N THR A 744 6.11 0.63 -25.49
CA THR A 744 5.17 -0.22 -24.75
C THR A 744 5.21 0.08 -23.26
N TYR A 745 6.41 0.26 -22.69
CA TYR A 745 6.58 0.63 -21.29
C TYR A 745 5.96 2.00 -20.99
N ILE A 746 6.31 3.05 -21.74
CA ILE A 746 5.81 4.41 -21.56
C ILE A 746 4.30 4.45 -21.73
N ASN A 747 3.76 3.82 -22.78
CA ASN A 747 2.32 3.79 -23.01
C ASN A 747 1.59 3.17 -21.81
N ARG A 748 2.08 2.03 -21.33
CA ARG A 748 1.47 1.31 -20.21
C ARG A 748 1.64 1.98 -18.85
N THR A 749 2.73 2.69 -18.62
CA THR A 749 3.06 3.23 -17.30
C THR A 749 2.79 4.72 -17.15
N LEU A 750 2.69 5.45 -18.26
CA LEU A 750 2.53 6.91 -18.30
C LEU A 750 1.40 7.33 -19.22
N SER A 751 1.49 7.08 -20.53
CA SER A 751 0.56 7.66 -21.51
C SER A 751 -0.89 7.26 -21.22
N SER A 752 -1.12 6.00 -20.84
CA SER A 752 -2.44 5.46 -20.47
C SER A 752 -3.02 6.03 -19.16
N ARG A 753 -2.23 6.71 -18.34
CA ARG A 753 -2.75 7.41 -17.14
C ARG A 753 -3.48 8.70 -17.52
N CYS A 754 -3.19 9.26 -18.69
CA CYS A 754 -3.89 10.43 -19.19
C CYS A 754 -5.22 10.01 -19.81
N THR A 755 -6.31 10.17 -19.06
CA THR A 755 -7.66 9.79 -19.47
C THR A 755 -8.57 11.02 -19.63
N PRO A 756 -9.57 10.96 -20.53
CA PRO A 756 -10.56 12.03 -20.65
C PRO A 756 -11.26 12.32 -19.31
N PRO A 757 -11.60 13.60 -19.02
CA PRO A 757 -11.63 14.73 -19.95
C PRO A 757 -10.26 15.38 -20.24
N SER A 758 -9.18 14.99 -19.56
CA SER A 758 -7.85 15.57 -19.76
C SER A 758 -7.27 15.23 -21.14
N THR A 759 -6.69 16.23 -21.80
CA THR A 759 -5.91 16.09 -23.01
C THR A 759 -4.46 15.71 -22.70
N GLN A 760 -3.71 15.24 -23.71
CA GLN A 760 -2.29 14.93 -23.50
C GLN A 760 -1.46 16.16 -23.15
N ASP A 761 -1.84 17.35 -23.63
CA ASP A 761 -1.22 18.61 -23.23
C ASP A 761 -1.57 18.97 -21.77
N ASP A 762 -2.76 18.64 -21.27
CA ASP A 762 -3.08 18.83 -19.84
C ASP A 762 -2.22 17.92 -18.94
N CYS A 763 -1.92 16.70 -19.41
CA CYS A 763 -1.18 15.70 -18.65
C CYS A 763 0.34 15.87 -18.73
N PHE A 764 0.85 16.25 -19.90
CA PHE A 764 2.29 16.24 -20.20
C PHE A 764 2.78 17.55 -20.86
N GLY A 765 1.92 18.51 -21.19
CA GLY A 765 2.34 19.75 -21.84
C GLY A 765 3.08 20.70 -20.88
N THR A 766 3.99 21.50 -21.40
CA THR A 766 4.71 22.55 -20.62
C THR A 766 4.35 23.97 -21.08
N PHE A 767 3.85 24.12 -22.30
CA PHE A 767 3.74 25.42 -22.98
C PHE A 767 2.47 26.23 -22.64
N ASP A 768 1.64 25.77 -21.70
CA ASP A 768 0.51 26.54 -21.17
C ASP A 768 0.89 27.24 -19.85
N PRO A 769 1.08 28.58 -19.84
CA PRO A 769 1.44 29.30 -18.63
C PRO A 769 0.33 29.27 -17.57
N THR A 770 -0.94 29.08 -17.96
CA THR A 770 -2.08 29.11 -17.04
C THR A 770 -2.04 27.93 -16.07
N ALA A 771 -1.49 26.79 -16.51
CA ALA A 771 -1.27 25.61 -15.69
C ALA A 771 -0.34 25.88 -14.49
N TYR A 772 0.46 26.93 -14.48
CA TYR A 772 1.44 27.22 -13.42
C TYR A 772 1.06 28.41 -12.53
N GLN A 773 -0.11 29.03 -12.73
CA GLN A 773 -0.50 30.25 -12.00
C GLN A 773 -1.15 30.01 -10.64
N ALA A 774 -1.53 28.77 -10.29
CA ALA A 774 -2.10 28.49 -8.97
C ALA A 774 -1.07 28.79 -7.86
N THR A 775 -1.52 29.42 -6.77
CA THR A 775 -0.65 29.86 -5.64
C THR A 775 -1.21 29.53 -4.26
N ASP A 776 -2.23 28.67 -4.17
CA ASP A 776 -2.78 28.25 -2.88
C ASP A 776 -1.84 27.28 -2.13
N LEU A 777 -2.12 26.99 -0.86
CA LEU A 777 -1.23 26.19 -0.01
C LEU A 777 -1.07 24.73 -0.46
N SER A 778 -1.95 24.21 -1.34
CA SER A 778 -1.77 22.87 -1.92
C SER A 778 -0.64 22.81 -2.97
N GLN A 779 -0.19 23.96 -3.48
CA GLN A 779 0.85 24.06 -4.52
C GLN A 779 2.26 23.88 -3.93
N THR A 780 2.50 22.81 -3.17
CA THR A 780 3.77 22.54 -2.49
C THR A 780 4.97 22.42 -3.45
N TRP A 781 4.74 22.02 -4.70
CA TRP A 781 5.74 21.99 -5.77
C TRP A 781 6.40 23.36 -6.03
N ARG A 782 5.69 24.47 -5.74
CA ARG A 782 6.22 25.83 -5.94
C ARG A 782 7.37 26.14 -5.01
N LEU A 783 7.45 25.45 -3.87
CA LEU A 783 8.41 25.76 -2.82
C LEU A 783 9.84 25.44 -3.28
N TRP A 784 10.09 24.21 -3.75
CA TRP A 784 11.39 23.85 -4.34
C TRP A 784 11.62 24.54 -5.68
N THR A 785 10.57 24.68 -6.50
CA THR A 785 10.65 25.37 -7.79
C THR A 785 11.14 26.80 -7.64
N PHE A 786 10.67 27.51 -6.61
CA PHE A 786 11.14 28.84 -6.31
C PHE A 786 12.64 28.86 -5.93
N GLN A 787 13.09 27.89 -5.13
CA GLN A 787 14.51 27.77 -4.74
C GLN A 787 15.41 27.63 -5.97
N TYR A 788 15.11 26.66 -6.83
CA TYR A 788 16.00 26.37 -7.94
C TYR A 788 15.88 27.40 -9.07
N CYS A 789 14.72 28.05 -9.24
CA CYS A 789 14.56 29.18 -10.15
C CYS A 789 15.26 30.46 -9.66
N THR A 790 15.60 30.58 -8.37
CA THR A 790 16.23 31.79 -7.82
C THR A 790 17.71 31.64 -7.54
N GLN A 791 18.17 30.54 -6.93
CA GLN A 791 19.57 30.40 -6.46
C GLN A 791 20.26 29.08 -6.82
N TRP A 792 19.53 27.99 -7.06
CA TRP A 792 20.17 26.66 -7.17
C TRP A 792 20.39 26.17 -8.60
N GLY A 793 19.48 26.46 -9.53
CA GLY A 793 19.53 25.90 -10.89
C GLY A 793 19.05 24.45 -10.95
N PHE A 794 19.94 23.52 -11.23
CA PHE A 794 19.66 22.09 -11.45
C PHE A 794 18.70 21.80 -12.61
N PHE A 795 18.77 22.60 -13.68
CA PHE A 795 18.02 22.26 -14.89
C PHE A 795 18.67 21.05 -15.57
N SER A 796 18.02 19.90 -15.43
CA SER A 796 18.41 18.65 -16.07
C SER A 796 18.18 18.75 -17.58
N VAL A 797 19.27 18.83 -18.33
CA VAL A 797 19.27 19.05 -19.79
C VAL A 797 20.04 17.95 -20.50
N ALA A 798 19.80 17.80 -21.79
CA ALA A 798 20.61 16.90 -22.61
C ALA A 798 22.10 17.30 -22.58
N PRO A 799 23.02 16.32 -22.63
CA PRO A 799 24.44 16.62 -22.59
C PRO A 799 24.92 17.34 -23.86
N PRO A 800 26.18 17.80 -23.91
CA PRO A 800 26.79 18.30 -25.15
C PRO A 800 26.87 17.22 -26.25
N ASN A 801 26.95 17.62 -27.53
CA ASN A 801 26.86 16.69 -28.68
C ASN A 801 27.94 15.60 -28.71
N ASN A 802 29.10 15.83 -28.10
CA ASN A 802 30.21 14.87 -28.02
C ASN A 802 30.06 13.84 -26.89
N VAL A 803 28.99 13.92 -26.10
CA VAL A 803 28.70 12.99 -25.01
C VAL A 803 27.43 12.19 -25.36
N PRO A 804 27.43 10.86 -25.21
CA PRO A 804 26.24 10.04 -25.45
C PRO A 804 25.08 10.45 -24.54
N THR A 805 23.84 10.38 -25.04
CA THR A 805 22.65 10.82 -24.29
C THR A 805 21.69 9.66 -24.01
N ILE A 806 21.04 9.70 -22.84
CA ILE A 806 19.92 8.82 -22.48
C ILE A 806 18.58 9.57 -22.36
N ILE A 807 18.57 10.86 -22.69
CA ILE A 807 17.39 11.73 -22.77
C ILE A 807 17.38 12.49 -24.10
N SER A 808 16.20 12.90 -24.58
CA SER A 808 16.07 13.61 -25.85
C SER A 808 16.89 14.90 -25.87
N ARG A 809 17.56 15.17 -27.00
CA ARG A 809 18.31 16.42 -27.24
C ARG A 809 17.41 17.65 -27.29
N LEU A 810 16.09 17.47 -27.40
CA LEU A 810 15.11 18.54 -27.35
C LEU A 810 14.93 19.13 -25.95
N ILE A 811 15.38 18.43 -24.90
CA ILE A 811 15.39 18.94 -23.51
C ILE A 811 16.56 19.92 -23.36
N THR A 812 16.37 21.12 -23.89
CA THR A 812 17.32 22.23 -23.84
C THR A 812 17.16 23.04 -22.55
N LEU A 813 18.11 23.94 -22.28
CA LEU A 813 17.98 24.88 -21.16
C LEU A 813 16.76 25.79 -21.30
N ASP A 814 16.46 26.26 -22.52
CA ASP A 814 15.32 27.15 -22.75
C ASP A 814 14.00 26.44 -22.47
N TYR A 815 13.89 25.16 -22.84
CA TYR A 815 12.75 24.32 -22.46
C TYR A 815 12.70 24.09 -20.94
N ALA A 816 13.81 23.65 -20.33
CA ALA A 816 13.87 23.28 -18.92
C ALA A 816 13.53 24.45 -17.97
N LYS A 817 13.86 25.69 -18.35
CA LYS A 817 13.60 26.88 -17.54
C LYS A 817 12.20 27.49 -17.72
N LEU A 818 11.39 27.02 -18.68
CA LEU A 818 10.05 27.59 -18.96
C LEU A 818 9.18 27.69 -17.70
N ILE A 819 9.25 26.65 -16.86
CA ILE A 819 8.52 26.60 -15.58
C ILE A 819 8.84 27.79 -14.66
N CYS A 820 10.06 28.31 -14.66
CA CYS A 820 10.43 29.46 -13.83
C CYS A 820 9.73 30.74 -14.30
N GLU A 821 9.68 30.95 -15.62
CA GLU A 821 9.04 32.12 -16.24
C GLU A 821 7.51 32.04 -16.06
N PHE A 822 6.93 30.86 -16.22
CA PHE A 822 5.49 30.67 -16.11
C PHE A 822 5.01 30.65 -14.67
N ALA A 823 5.67 29.91 -13.77
CA ALA A 823 5.22 29.81 -12.39
C ALA A 823 5.41 31.13 -11.62
N PHE A 824 6.41 31.94 -11.95
CA PHE A 824 6.77 33.14 -11.19
C PHE A 824 6.83 34.39 -12.06
N PRO A 825 5.68 34.89 -12.58
CA PRO A 825 5.64 36.16 -13.28
C PRO A 825 6.13 37.30 -12.37
N PRO A 826 6.63 38.42 -12.93
CA PRO A 826 7.13 39.54 -12.13
C PRO A 826 6.10 40.05 -11.13
N GLY A 827 6.39 39.91 -9.83
CA GLY A 827 5.54 40.36 -8.74
C GLY A 827 5.80 41.81 -8.33
N GLN A 828 4.99 42.34 -7.42
CA GLN A 828 5.15 43.70 -6.88
C GLN A 828 6.39 43.87 -5.99
N HIS A 829 6.74 42.82 -5.22
CA HIS A 829 7.81 42.87 -4.22
C HIS A 829 9.05 42.09 -4.61
N PHE A 830 8.93 41.16 -5.56
CA PHE A 830 10.03 40.30 -5.98
C PHE A 830 9.87 39.91 -7.44
N LYS A 831 11.00 39.85 -8.15
CA LYS A 831 11.08 39.35 -9.52
C LYS A 831 12.10 38.23 -9.56
N VAL A 832 11.65 37.02 -9.90
CA VAL A 832 12.55 35.89 -10.16
C VAL A 832 13.49 36.26 -11.31
N PRO A 833 14.82 36.04 -11.16
CA PRO A 833 15.77 36.39 -12.19
C PRO A 833 15.59 35.50 -13.43
N ALA A 834 16.02 35.98 -14.60
CA ALA A 834 15.92 35.22 -15.85
C ALA A 834 16.76 33.93 -15.83
N LEU A 835 17.82 33.91 -15.03
CA LEU A 835 18.58 32.72 -14.68
C LEU A 835 18.87 32.74 -13.16
N PRO A 836 18.87 31.57 -12.50
CA PRO A 836 19.22 31.47 -11.08
C PRO A 836 20.60 32.06 -10.75
N ASP A 837 20.69 32.77 -9.62
CA ASP A 837 21.95 33.28 -9.07
C ASP A 837 22.70 32.17 -8.32
N ILE A 838 23.36 31.30 -9.07
CA ILE A 838 24.13 30.17 -8.52
C ILE A 838 25.38 30.62 -7.73
N GLU A 839 25.86 31.84 -7.92
CA GLU A 839 26.99 32.37 -7.16
C GLU A 839 26.62 32.59 -5.70
N ALA A 840 25.37 32.93 -5.41
CA ALA A 840 24.86 33.05 -4.04
C ALA A 840 25.03 31.77 -3.22
N VAL A 841 24.99 30.60 -3.87
CA VAL A 841 25.26 29.29 -3.25
C VAL A 841 26.75 28.95 -3.31
N ASN A 842 27.33 28.99 -4.51
CA ASN A 842 28.69 28.52 -4.76
C ASN A 842 29.77 29.33 -4.02
N LYS A 843 29.50 30.58 -3.63
CA LYS A 843 30.39 31.40 -2.78
C LYS A 843 30.72 30.74 -1.43
N LEU A 844 29.90 29.81 -0.95
CA LEU A 844 30.12 29.06 0.29
C LEU A 844 31.11 27.90 0.14
N GLY A 845 31.59 27.67 -1.08
CA GLY A 845 32.67 26.73 -1.38
C GLY A 845 32.34 25.77 -2.53
N GLY A 846 31.06 25.58 -2.88
CA GLY A 846 30.67 24.69 -3.98
C GLY A 846 31.26 23.29 -3.82
N MET A 847 31.79 22.72 -4.91
CA MET A 847 32.54 21.46 -4.90
C MET A 847 33.80 21.48 -4.02
N ASN A 848 34.25 22.66 -3.57
CA ASN A 848 35.43 22.89 -2.74
C ASN A 848 35.09 23.23 -1.28
N ILE A 849 33.81 23.15 -0.90
CA ILE A 849 33.35 23.45 0.46
C ILE A 849 34.07 22.56 1.48
N ALA A 850 34.69 23.17 2.49
CA ALA A 850 35.43 22.46 3.51
C ALA A 850 35.44 23.28 4.81
N ALA A 851 35.28 22.59 5.93
CA ALA A 851 35.42 23.15 7.26
C ALA A 851 35.88 22.06 8.23
N ASP A 852 36.47 22.45 9.35
CA ASP A 852 36.75 21.49 10.42
C ASP A 852 35.44 20.97 11.01
N ARG A 853 35.38 19.64 11.22
CA ARG A 853 34.17 18.91 11.64
C ARG A 853 33.02 19.01 10.64
N LEU A 854 33.37 19.06 9.34
CA LEU A 854 32.44 18.84 8.25
C LEU A 854 32.76 17.49 7.60
N ALA A 855 31.83 16.55 7.69
CA ALA A 855 31.88 15.30 6.94
C ALA A 855 31.13 15.46 5.61
N ILE A 856 31.72 14.96 4.54
CA ILE A 856 31.03 14.74 3.26
C ILE A 856 30.89 13.24 3.08
N VAL A 857 29.66 12.76 2.89
CA VAL A 857 29.35 11.35 2.67
C VAL A 857 28.49 11.25 1.42
N ASP A 858 28.97 10.63 0.35
CA ASP A 858 28.21 10.54 -0.90
C ASP A 858 28.16 9.10 -1.44
N GLY A 859 27.12 8.77 -2.20
CA GLY A 859 27.05 7.53 -2.96
C GLY A 859 27.90 7.58 -4.23
N GLN A 860 28.61 6.50 -4.53
CA GLN A 860 29.41 6.41 -5.77
C GLN A 860 28.54 6.49 -7.03
N ALA A 861 27.34 5.92 -6.99
CA ALA A 861 26.42 5.84 -8.10
C ALA A 861 25.25 6.85 -7.99
N ASP A 862 25.36 7.81 -7.06
CA ASP A 862 24.38 8.86 -6.86
C ASP A 862 24.32 9.82 -8.06
N PRO A 863 23.16 9.97 -8.73
CA PRO A 863 23.04 10.90 -9.84
C PRO A 863 23.30 12.37 -9.43
N TRP A 864 23.20 12.71 -8.14
CA TRP A 864 23.52 14.03 -7.61
C TRP A 864 25.01 14.26 -7.31
N ARG A 865 25.84 13.22 -7.31
CA ARG A 865 27.29 13.30 -7.04
C ARG A 865 28.03 14.40 -7.83
N PRO A 866 27.71 14.70 -9.10
CA PRO A 866 28.34 15.79 -9.85
C PRO A 866 28.14 17.18 -9.23
N ASN A 867 27.16 17.35 -8.34
CA ASN A 867 26.86 18.59 -7.63
C ASN A 867 27.34 18.58 -6.18
N THR A 868 28.15 17.59 -5.78
CA THR A 868 28.72 17.48 -4.44
C THR A 868 30.24 17.69 -4.46
N ALA A 869 30.87 17.62 -3.28
CA ALA A 869 32.32 17.67 -3.18
C ALA A 869 33.03 16.39 -3.72
N HIS A 870 32.30 15.31 -4.00
CA HIS A 870 32.81 14.10 -4.69
C HIS A 870 32.58 14.13 -6.21
N ALA A 871 32.24 15.28 -6.80
CA ALA A 871 32.14 15.41 -8.25
C ALA A 871 33.45 14.98 -8.96
N ASP A 872 33.32 14.41 -10.16
CA ASP A 872 34.48 13.86 -10.90
C ASP A 872 35.56 14.92 -11.22
N ASN A 873 35.18 16.20 -11.27
CA ASN A 873 36.05 17.36 -11.48
C ASN A 873 36.38 18.13 -10.20
N ALA A 874 35.95 17.66 -9.02
CA ALA A 874 36.30 18.27 -7.74
C ALA A 874 37.76 17.96 -7.35
N HIS A 875 38.34 18.79 -6.49
CA HIS A 875 39.68 18.53 -5.98
C HIS A 875 39.69 17.31 -5.04
N PRO A 876 40.64 16.36 -5.22
CA PRO A 876 40.81 15.25 -4.29
C PRO A 876 41.12 15.75 -2.87
N ARG A 877 40.62 15.04 -1.86
CA ARG A 877 40.77 15.41 -0.45
C ARG A 877 41.13 14.20 0.39
N PRO A 878 41.94 14.39 1.44
CA PRO A 878 42.22 13.32 2.38
C PRO A 878 40.98 13.05 3.24
N ASP A 879 40.63 11.78 3.39
CA ASP A 879 39.65 11.33 4.37
C ASP A 879 40.32 11.30 5.76
N THR A 880 39.86 12.17 6.66
CA THR A 880 40.44 12.31 8.00
C THR A 880 39.34 12.34 9.06
N THR A 881 39.67 12.05 10.31
CA THR A 881 38.69 12.19 11.40
C THR A 881 38.17 13.62 11.56
N LEU A 882 39.00 14.65 11.30
CA LEU A 882 38.58 16.06 11.43
C LEU A 882 37.72 16.53 10.25
N ARG A 883 38.01 16.03 9.05
CA ARG A 883 37.27 16.30 7.80
C ARG A 883 37.01 14.98 7.08
N PRO A 884 35.99 14.21 7.52
CA PRO A 884 35.66 12.93 6.90
C PRO A 884 35.22 13.13 5.46
N PHE A 885 35.68 12.25 4.58
CA PHE A 885 35.41 12.33 3.15
C PHE A 885 35.13 10.92 2.63
N LYS A 886 33.85 10.53 2.67
CA LYS A 886 33.39 9.15 2.51
C LYS A 886 32.63 8.98 1.22
N LEU A 887 33.06 8.01 0.41
CA LEU A 887 32.34 7.62 -0.80
C LEU A 887 31.88 6.16 -0.68
N ILE A 888 30.57 5.95 -0.66
CA ILE A 888 29.97 4.63 -0.45
C ILE A 888 29.85 3.91 -1.80
N SER A 889 30.59 2.81 -1.94
CA SER A 889 30.65 2.04 -3.19
C SER A 889 29.27 1.49 -3.59
N GLY A 890 28.88 1.71 -4.84
CA GLY A 890 27.59 1.27 -5.40
C GLY A 890 26.34 1.96 -4.84
N ALA A 891 26.48 2.77 -3.80
CA ALA A 891 25.35 3.48 -3.22
C ALA A 891 24.85 4.58 -4.14
N VAL A 892 23.54 4.79 -4.09
CA VAL A 892 22.86 5.84 -4.83
C VAL A 892 22.62 7.01 -3.89
N HIS A 893 21.40 7.47 -3.67
CA HIS A 893 21.16 8.73 -2.97
C HIS A 893 21.07 8.54 -1.44
N HIS A 894 22.02 9.15 -0.71
CA HIS A 894 22.12 9.22 0.77
C HIS A 894 21.73 7.94 1.53
N TRP A 895 22.31 6.81 1.11
CA TRP A 895 22.04 5.49 1.70
C TRP A 895 22.43 5.36 3.18
N ASP A 896 23.34 6.19 3.66
CA ASP A 896 23.79 6.28 5.05
C ASP A 896 22.74 6.87 6.00
N GLU A 897 21.69 7.52 5.50
CA GLU A 897 20.61 8.02 6.37
C GLU A 897 19.73 6.89 6.90
N ASN A 898 19.52 5.83 6.09
CA ASN A 898 18.65 4.71 6.42
C ASN A 898 19.26 3.81 7.48
N GLY A 899 18.43 3.10 8.27
CA GLY A 899 18.93 2.16 9.25
C GLY A 899 17.84 1.22 9.74
N LEU A 900 18.24 -0.01 10.07
CA LEU A 900 17.31 -1.06 10.50
C LEU A 900 17.22 -1.11 12.03
N ALA A 901 16.03 -1.46 12.55
CA ALA A 901 15.87 -1.74 13.98
C ALA A 901 16.85 -2.82 14.49
N ASN A 902 17.08 -3.86 13.67
CA ASN A 902 18.17 -4.81 13.89
C ASN A 902 19.42 -4.40 13.09
N ARG A 903 20.32 -3.65 13.74
CA ARG A 903 21.59 -3.17 13.16
C ARG A 903 22.47 -4.27 12.57
N THR A 904 22.38 -5.49 13.10
CA THR A 904 23.19 -6.63 12.63
C THR A 904 22.73 -7.18 11.28
N ALA A 905 21.52 -6.82 10.84
CA ALA A 905 20.97 -7.20 9.54
C ALA A 905 21.35 -6.21 8.41
N GLU A 906 21.97 -5.08 8.73
CA GLU A 906 22.42 -4.10 7.73
C GLU A 906 23.52 -4.70 6.85
N PRO A 907 23.55 -4.42 5.54
CA PRO A 907 24.64 -4.85 4.67
C PRO A 907 26.00 -4.37 5.21
N PRO A 908 27.09 -5.15 5.03
CA PRO A 908 28.40 -4.80 5.59
C PRO A 908 28.89 -3.39 5.21
N THR A 909 28.65 -2.95 3.98
CA THR A 909 29.01 -1.60 3.51
C THR A 909 28.28 -0.50 4.29
N ILE A 910 27.01 -0.73 4.61
CA ILE A 910 26.16 0.24 5.33
C ILE A 910 26.53 0.25 6.81
N SER A 911 26.66 -0.92 7.43
CA SER A 911 27.13 -1.02 8.81
C SER A 911 28.51 -0.37 8.99
N ALA A 912 29.40 -0.52 8.01
CA ALA A 912 30.73 0.10 8.05
C ALA A 912 30.67 1.63 7.97
N ILE A 913 29.80 2.23 7.13
CA ILE A 913 29.70 3.70 7.05
C ILE A 913 29.07 4.27 8.32
N HIS A 914 27.99 3.66 8.85
CA HIS A 914 27.39 4.06 10.13
C HIS A 914 28.41 4.03 11.29
N GLN A 915 29.24 2.99 11.34
CA GLN A 915 30.31 2.90 12.35
C GLN A 915 31.35 4.00 12.18
N GLN A 916 31.73 4.35 10.95
CA GLN A 916 32.68 5.44 10.69
C GLN A 916 32.11 6.80 11.11
N GLU A 917 30.83 7.03 10.86
CA GLU A 917 30.12 8.24 11.31
C GLU A 917 30.11 8.37 12.83
N VAL A 918 29.72 7.31 13.52
CA VAL A 918 29.79 7.24 14.98
C VAL A 918 31.21 7.51 15.48
N GLN A 919 32.24 6.96 14.83
CA GLN A 919 33.63 7.12 15.24
C GLN A 919 34.10 8.58 15.14
N PHE A 920 33.88 9.25 14.01
CA PHE A 920 34.33 10.64 13.86
C PHE A 920 33.49 11.61 14.69
N VAL A 921 32.18 11.37 14.88
CA VAL A 921 31.35 12.21 15.76
C VAL A 921 31.83 12.08 17.20
N LYS A 922 32.07 10.86 17.69
CA LYS A 922 32.66 10.64 19.02
C LYS A 922 34.03 11.29 19.17
N ALA A 923 34.87 11.24 18.12
CA ALA A 923 36.16 11.90 18.14
C ALA A 923 36.00 13.43 18.26
N TRP A 924 35.10 14.04 17.50
CA TRP A 924 34.82 15.48 17.59
C TRP A 924 34.35 15.87 18.99
N LEU A 925 33.46 15.10 19.61
CA LEU A 925 32.91 15.42 20.93
C LEU A 925 33.96 15.39 22.06
N LYS A 926 35.04 14.61 21.91
CA LYS A 926 36.18 14.64 22.86
C LYS A 926 36.87 15.99 22.91
N ASP A 927 36.86 16.72 21.79
CA ASP A 927 37.48 18.04 21.67
C ASP A 927 36.52 19.19 22.02
N PHE A 928 35.25 18.89 22.36
CA PHE A 928 34.29 19.92 22.73
C PHE A 928 34.68 20.56 24.06
N LYS A 929 34.88 21.88 24.02
CA LYS A 929 35.09 22.72 25.20
C LYS A 929 34.01 23.77 25.21
N LYS A 930 33.25 23.83 26.31
CA LYS A 930 32.28 24.90 26.52
C LYS A 930 32.99 26.26 26.41
N PRO A 931 32.42 27.23 25.68
CA PRO A 931 32.96 28.58 25.64
C PRO A 931 33.10 29.13 27.06
N LYS A 932 34.17 29.89 27.32
CA LYS A 932 34.28 30.61 28.59
C LYS A 932 33.22 31.72 28.59
N PRO A 933 32.50 31.91 29.71
CA PRO A 933 31.47 32.93 29.83
C PRO A 933 32.02 34.35 29.63
#